data_AF-A0A6G2DAB1-F1
#
_entry.id   AF-A0A6G2DAB1-F1
#
_cell.length_a   1.000
_cell.length_b   1.000
_cell.length_c   1.000
_cell.angle_alpha   90.00
_cell.angle_beta   90.00
_cell.angle_gamma   90.00
#
_symmetry.space_group_name_H-M   'P 1'
#
loop_
_entity.id
_entity.type
_entity.pdbx_description
1 polymer ?
#
loop_
_entity_poly.entity_id
_entity_poly.type
_entity_poly.pdbx_seq_one_letter_code
_entity_poly.pdbx_strand_id
1 'polypeptide(L)'
;WVTIQTNKKETFKVPVLSQSFTFKGGLRGRISADSKAGNDTQYSYEGTITKQIKQQDGIEAKIQAQIEAADAAFDAEFDKREKAITDAIELAKARAEEVKRELSDTINQRFNSFDNGPLKETKRKAEEALRNAGASTLLAQEAKRIELDSVARLEAFKSQTTSAQTALSGDLDVLKRTIANDIRPKQAQAEAEIAKQVEALSRTKNELAGVKSAQATYEETTTRRLSELTNLANGKASKSELTQTAEELSSKIASVQVGGRNYIRGTKRMMLARGLWASGTFRPSGTGTAKTIDVSDSPATGFDKAIRLTSSNARDQIGIAQDGFYISQGTYTMSCWVKGRRGQKVKLQTYWQANDNSGISPIFTLKDETWTKLSFTSARNRAGVASIGYVYLVNAEVGEYLDVLAPQLEDRSLATSSKEAPEDIEGQISTVESNFKQRADSLEAGVSRLTEGLRTKVDISSLNVTAENIRQSVKSLETDTQNKLNQKLSQAEFEVRAGSIRQEILNATKDKASKSELTQTAEELASRIASVQASGRNLFLNSLFKQDISKTGIWTTSTYTATIDSESKYLGHKALKIIGLNPSGRDGGNPKVTYPALGQFGKVIPGSTTNQDVTISFYAKANKNGIMLRSRLGNIGYKTGNVTLSTEIKRYVVHIPKGWTNESKQTTNEWLFNFNQEGTIWIWMPKFE
;
A
#
# COMPACT_ATOMS: atom_id res chain seq x y z
N TRP A 1 44.76 -11.77 -13.69
CA TRP A 1 46.21 -11.83 -13.39
C TRP A 1 46.47 -11.11 -12.09
N VAL A 2 47.26 -11.70 -11.19
CA VAL A 2 47.68 -11.07 -9.93
C VAL A 2 49.18 -10.78 -10.01
N THR A 3 49.61 -9.69 -9.39
CA THR A 3 51.04 -9.33 -9.31
C THR A 3 51.53 -9.69 -7.92
N ILE A 4 52.54 -10.57 -7.83
CA ILE A 4 53.13 -11.03 -6.58
C ILE A 4 54.51 -10.44 -6.47
N GLN A 5 54.83 -9.85 -5.31
CA GLN A 5 56.15 -9.32 -5.01
C GLN A 5 56.77 -10.11 -3.87
N THR A 6 58.01 -10.57 -4.06
CA THR A 6 58.74 -11.31 -3.03
C THR A 6 59.33 -10.34 -1.99
N ASN A 7 59.74 -10.88 -0.84
CA ASN A 7 60.52 -10.18 0.18
C ASN A 7 61.87 -9.63 -0.33
N LYS A 8 62.34 -10.07 -1.51
CA LYS A 8 63.50 -9.52 -2.23
C LYS A 8 63.13 -8.44 -3.26
N LYS A 9 61.87 -7.97 -3.24
CA LYS A 9 61.27 -6.96 -4.15
C LYS A 9 61.13 -7.37 -5.63
N GLU A 10 61.34 -8.64 -5.95
CA GLU A 10 61.14 -9.17 -7.31
C GLU A 10 59.64 -9.34 -7.61
N THR A 11 59.21 -9.00 -8.83
CA THR A 11 57.78 -8.89 -9.18
C THR A 11 57.40 -9.86 -10.29
N PHE A 12 56.35 -10.66 -10.07
CA PHE A 12 55.86 -11.67 -11.01
C PHE A 12 54.38 -11.47 -11.33
N LYS A 13 53.99 -11.65 -12.60
CA LYS A 13 52.58 -11.65 -13.02
C LYS A 13 52.09 -13.09 -13.22
N VAL A 14 51.07 -13.49 -12.48
CA VAL A 14 50.55 -14.87 -12.49
C VAL A 14 49.07 -14.88 -12.92
N PRO A 15 48.64 -15.82 -13.79
CA PRO A 15 47.25 -15.90 -14.23
C PRO A 15 46.34 -16.37 -13.08
N VAL A 16 45.10 -15.87 -13.04
CA VAL A 16 44.10 -16.28 -12.05
C VAL A 16 43.37 -17.50 -12.60
N LEU A 17 43.43 -18.64 -11.92
CA LEU A 17 42.91 -19.92 -12.41
C LEU A 17 41.42 -20.13 -12.11
N SER A 18 40.86 -19.54 -11.04
CA SER A 18 39.42 -19.44 -10.84
C SER A 18 39.06 -18.29 -9.88
N GLN A 19 37.83 -17.78 -9.98
CA GLN A 19 37.28 -16.75 -9.11
C GLN A 19 35.81 -17.07 -8.82
N SER A 20 35.40 -17.03 -7.55
CA SER A 20 34.00 -17.16 -7.14
C SER A 20 33.61 -16.09 -6.12
N PHE A 21 32.36 -15.65 -6.18
CA PHE A 21 31.76 -14.67 -5.27
C PHE A 21 30.52 -15.28 -4.63
N THR A 22 30.41 -15.19 -3.30
CA THR A 22 29.21 -15.62 -2.56
C THR A 22 28.83 -14.50 -1.60
N PHE A 23 27.55 -14.10 -1.59
CA PHE A 23 27.09 -12.95 -0.82
C PHE A 23 26.16 -13.32 0.34
N LYS A 24 26.59 -12.94 1.55
CA LYS A 24 25.74 -12.46 2.65
C LYS A 24 26.59 -11.53 3.54
N GLY A 25 26.24 -10.25 3.61
CA GLY A 25 26.66 -9.33 4.69
C GLY A 25 28.08 -8.73 4.67
N GLY A 26 28.92 -8.95 3.64
CA GLY A 26 30.23 -8.28 3.54
C GLY A 26 31.18 -8.92 2.52
N LEU A 27 32.02 -8.12 1.86
CA LEU A 27 32.91 -8.57 0.79
C LEU A 27 34.14 -9.31 1.34
N ARG A 28 34.19 -10.65 1.19
CA ARG A 28 35.43 -11.44 1.31
C ARG A 28 35.67 -12.18 -0.01
N GLY A 29 36.74 -11.84 -0.71
CA GLY A 29 37.21 -12.56 -1.89
C GLY A 29 38.33 -13.54 -1.52
N ARG A 30 38.29 -14.76 -2.05
CA ARG A 30 39.38 -15.73 -1.99
C ARG A 30 39.95 -15.89 -3.39
N ILE A 31 41.25 -15.64 -3.56
CA ILE A 31 41.97 -15.84 -4.82
C ILE A 31 42.93 -17.02 -4.61
N SER A 32 42.88 -18.02 -5.47
CA SER A 32 43.89 -19.08 -5.54
C SER A 32 44.77 -18.87 -6.77
N ALA A 33 46.08 -18.96 -6.56
CA ALA A 33 47.10 -18.95 -7.60
C ALA A 33 48.09 -20.07 -7.29
N ASP A 34 48.53 -20.78 -8.33
CA ASP A 34 49.47 -21.89 -8.20
C ASP A 34 50.90 -21.35 -8.35
N SER A 35 51.79 -21.62 -7.37
CA SER A 35 53.15 -21.09 -7.32
C SER A 35 54.16 -22.23 -7.14
N LYS A 36 55.14 -22.30 -8.06
CA LYS A 36 56.28 -23.25 -8.02
C LYS A 36 57.50 -22.70 -7.26
N ALA A 37 57.32 -21.83 -6.26
CA ALA A 37 58.44 -21.28 -5.46
C ALA A 37 58.51 -21.95 -4.07
N GLY A 38 59.65 -22.56 -3.75
CA GLY A 38 59.88 -23.30 -2.52
C GLY A 38 59.90 -22.44 -1.24
N ASN A 39 59.39 -23.05 -0.16
CA ASN A 39 59.47 -22.84 1.30
C ASN A 39 59.78 -21.48 1.98
N ASP A 40 60.13 -20.39 1.31
CA ASP A 40 60.53 -19.11 1.97
C ASP A 40 59.59 -17.92 1.71
N THR A 41 58.35 -18.17 1.31
CA THR A 41 57.34 -17.12 1.09
C THR A 41 56.30 -17.07 2.22
N GLN A 42 56.49 -16.13 3.15
CA GLN A 42 55.43 -15.67 4.04
C GLN A 42 54.46 -14.79 3.22
N TYR A 43 53.22 -15.23 3.08
CA TYR A 43 52.18 -14.47 2.39
C TYR A 43 51.64 -13.37 3.32
N SER A 44 52.23 -12.17 3.24
CA SER A 44 51.62 -10.96 3.82
C SER A 44 50.63 -10.38 2.81
N TYR A 45 49.34 -10.55 3.06
CA TYR A 45 48.31 -9.76 2.40
C TYR A 45 48.18 -8.40 3.12
N GLU A 46 49.19 -7.54 2.99
CA GLU A 46 49.02 -6.11 3.28
C GLU A 46 48.42 -5.43 2.06
N GLY A 47 47.11 -5.57 1.96
CA GLY A 47 46.31 -4.95 0.92
C GLY A 47 44.90 -4.84 1.43
N THR A 48 44.68 -4.06 2.48
CA THR A 48 43.37 -3.50 2.75
C THR A 48 42.98 -2.77 1.48
N ILE A 49 42.07 -3.34 0.69
CA ILE A 49 41.38 -2.56 -0.34
C ILE A 49 40.50 -1.59 0.43
N THR A 50 41.10 -0.47 0.85
CA THR A 50 40.38 0.73 1.28
C THR A 50 39.91 1.45 0.03
N LYS A 51 39.26 0.74 -0.89
CA LYS A 51 38.14 1.38 -1.58
C LYS A 51 37.01 1.27 -0.59
N GLN A 52 36.84 2.33 0.20
CA GLN A 52 35.55 2.66 0.81
C GLN A 52 34.50 2.39 -0.25
N ILE A 53 33.77 1.29 -0.10
CA ILE A 53 32.51 1.11 -0.80
C ILE A 53 31.60 2.15 -0.15
N LYS A 54 31.59 3.36 -0.73
CA LYS A 54 30.57 4.39 -0.48
C LYS A 54 29.24 3.86 -1.03
N GLN A 55 28.66 2.90 -0.33
CA GLN A 55 27.28 2.44 -0.40
C GLN A 55 27.13 1.62 0.88
N GLN A 56 26.73 2.23 2.00
CA GLN A 56 25.30 2.32 2.27
C GLN A 56 24.84 3.53 3.10
N ASP A 57 25.68 4.50 3.46
CA ASP A 57 25.18 5.74 4.07
C ASP A 57 24.29 6.54 3.11
N GLY A 58 24.48 6.35 1.79
CA GLY A 58 23.76 7.09 0.77
C GLY A 58 22.33 6.62 0.50
N ILE A 59 21.92 5.41 0.89
CA ILE A 59 20.53 4.98 0.73
C ILE A 59 19.72 5.46 1.94
N GLU A 60 20.27 5.34 3.15
CA GLU A 60 19.65 5.84 4.36
C GLU A 60 19.57 7.37 4.34
N ALA A 61 20.63 8.06 3.91
CA ALA A 61 20.59 9.51 3.69
C ALA A 61 19.68 9.92 2.50
N LYS A 62 19.55 9.10 1.45
CA LYS A 62 18.60 9.40 0.36
C LYS A 62 17.15 9.13 0.76
N ILE A 63 16.89 8.11 1.57
CA ILE A 63 15.57 7.82 2.12
C ILE A 63 15.20 8.91 3.12
N GLN A 64 16.11 9.29 4.02
CA GLN A 64 15.91 10.40 4.94
C GLN A 64 15.71 11.73 4.19
N ALA A 65 16.52 12.02 3.18
CA ALA A 65 16.34 13.21 2.35
C ALA A 65 15.05 13.17 1.50
N GLN A 66 14.59 11.99 1.08
CA GLN A 66 13.30 11.84 0.38
C GLN A 66 12.12 11.99 1.33
N ILE A 67 12.24 11.54 2.58
CA ILE A 67 11.24 11.73 3.63
C ILE A 67 11.18 13.22 4.00
N GLU A 68 12.32 13.86 4.26
CA GLU A 68 12.37 15.30 4.57
C GLU A 68 11.89 16.15 3.39
N ALA A 69 12.19 15.76 2.15
CA ALA A 69 11.67 16.44 0.96
C ALA A 69 10.16 16.20 0.77
N ALA A 70 9.65 15.01 1.13
CA ALA A 70 8.22 14.71 1.07
C ALA A 70 7.44 15.45 2.17
N ASP A 71 7.98 15.53 3.39
CA ASP A 71 7.42 16.30 4.49
C ASP A 71 7.43 17.80 4.15
N ALA A 72 8.55 18.33 3.65
CA ALA A 72 8.62 19.72 3.22
C ALA A 72 7.68 20.04 2.05
N ALA A 73 7.48 19.10 1.12
CA ALA A 73 6.52 19.26 0.03
C ALA A 73 5.06 19.19 0.52
N PHE A 74 4.79 18.34 1.51
CA PHE A 74 3.49 18.23 2.15
C PHE A 74 3.16 19.52 2.93
N ASP A 75 4.09 20.02 3.75
CA ASP A 75 3.93 21.26 4.50
C ASP A 75 3.77 22.46 3.56
N ALA A 76 4.54 22.53 2.46
CA ALA A 76 4.39 23.59 1.47
C ALA A 76 3.03 23.57 0.75
N GLU A 77 2.48 22.39 0.43
CA GLU A 77 1.12 22.30 -0.11
C GLU A 77 0.04 22.52 0.95
N PHE A 78 0.29 22.15 2.21
CA PHE A 78 -0.59 22.46 3.32
C PHE A 78 -0.71 23.98 3.51
N ASP A 79 0.41 24.69 3.62
CA ASP A 79 0.46 26.15 3.76
C ASP A 79 -0.19 26.86 2.56
N LYS A 80 0.03 26.35 1.35
CA LYS A 80 -0.56 26.89 0.13
C LYS A 80 -2.07 26.70 0.10
N ARG A 81 -2.58 25.56 0.56
CA ARG A 81 -4.02 25.27 0.69
C ARG A 81 -4.65 26.11 1.81
N GLU A 82 -4.00 26.23 2.95
CA GLU A 82 -4.43 27.07 4.08
C GLU A 82 -4.52 28.54 3.66
N LYS A 83 -3.50 29.03 2.96
CA LYS A 83 -3.48 30.38 2.40
C LYS A 83 -4.58 30.57 1.35
N ALA A 84 -4.78 29.62 0.43
CA ALA A 84 -5.86 29.70 -0.55
C ALA A 84 -7.26 29.73 0.09
N ILE A 85 -7.46 28.98 1.18
CA ILE A 85 -8.71 29.00 1.94
C ILE A 85 -8.88 30.35 2.67
N THR A 86 -7.82 30.85 3.29
CA THR A 86 -7.82 32.16 3.98
C THR A 86 -8.09 33.31 3.01
N ASP A 87 -7.41 33.32 1.86
CA ASP A 87 -7.60 34.31 0.80
C ASP A 87 -9.01 34.23 0.20
N ALA A 88 -9.57 33.03 0.04
CA ALA A 88 -10.95 32.85 -0.42
C ALA A 88 -11.98 33.35 0.60
N ILE A 89 -11.73 33.17 1.91
CA ILE A 89 -12.57 33.70 2.98
C ILE A 89 -12.51 35.24 3.01
N GLU A 90 -11.32 35.83 2.91
CA GLU A 90 -11.17 37.29 2.87
C GLU A 90 -11.76 37.89 1.58
N LEU A 91 -11.63 37.22 0.43
CA LEU A 91 -12.30 37.61 -0.81
C LEU A 91 -13.83 37.53 -0.68
N ALA A 92 -14.35 36.51 0.00
CA ALA A 92 -15.78 36.39 0.26
C ALA A 92 -16.30 37.48 1.20
N LYS A 93 -15.52 37.85 2.24
CA LYS A 93 -15.83 38.99 3.11
C LYS A 93 -15.78 40.32 2.36
N ALA A 94 -14.77 40.52 1.52
CA ALA A 94 -14.63 41.73 0.71
C ALA A 94 -15.79 41.88 -0.27
N ARG A 95 -16.19 40.78 -0.95
CA ARG A 95 -17.38 40.77 -1.81
C ARG A 95 -18.67 40.99 -1.03
N ALA A 96 -18.79 40.48 0.19
CA ALA A 96 -19.96 40.74 1.03
C ALA A 96 -20.06 42.23 1.44
N GLU A 97 -18.94 42.88 1.77
CA GLU A 97 -18.90 44.33 2.04
C GLU A 97 -19.10 45.17 0.78
N GLU A 98 -18.62 44.71 -0.39
CA GLU A 98 -18.88 45.34 -1.68
C GLU A 98 -20.36 45.29 -2.06
N VAL A 99 -21.01 44.12 -1.93
CA VAL A 99 -22.46 43.96 -2.15
C VAL A 99 -23.26 44.82 -1.18
N LYS A 100 -22.83 44.92 0.08
CA LYS A 100 -23.46 45.82 1.07
C LYS A 100 -23.33 47.29 0.66
N ARG A 101 -22.19 47.68 0.10
CA ARG A 101 -21.92 49.04 -0.37
C ARG A 101 -22.69 49.35 -1.66
N GLU A 102 -22.73 48.45 -2.64
CA GLU A 102 -23.57 48.54 -3.83
C GLU A 102 -25.06 48.63 -3.48
N LEU A 103 -25.51 47.88 -2.48
CA LEU A 103 -26.89 47.95 -2.01
C LEU A 103 -27.19 49.29 -1.35
N SER A 104 -26.27 49.81 -0.52
CA SER A 104 -26.37 51.16 0.04
C SER A 104 -26.36 52.24 -1.03
N ASP A 105 -25.52 52.13 -2.06
CA ASP A 105 -25.45 53.06 -3.17
C ASP A 105 -26.68 52.97 -4.07
N THR A 106 -27.26 51.78 -4.24
CA THR A 106 -28.53 51.57 -4.94
C THR A 106 -29.71 52.16 -4.16
N ILE A 107 -29.71 52.02 -2.82
CA ILE A 107 -30.71 52.64 -1.95
C ILE A 107 -30.58 54.16 -2.02
N ASN A 108 -29.35 54.70 -1.93
CA ASN A 108 -29.08 56.14 -2.04
C ASN A 108 -29.42 56.67 -3.44
N GLN A 109 -29.15 55.92 -4.51
CA GLN A 109 -29.57 56.26 -5.87
C GLN A 109 -31.09 56.26 -5.99
N ARG A 110 -31.80 55.28 -5.41
CA ARG A 110 -33.28 55.28 -5.40
C ARG A 110 -33.86 56.41 -4.55
N PHE A 111 -33.18 56.82 -3.49
CA PHE A 111 -33.56 57.96 -2.65
C PHE A 111 -33.28 59.30 -3.35
N ASN A 112 -32.17 59.40 -4.09
CA ASN A 112 -31.79 60.60 -4.86
C ASN A 112 -32.51 60.70 -6.22
N SER A 113 -32.89 59.57 -6.82
CA SER A 113 -33.74 59.48 -8.01
C SER A 113 -35.23 59.53 -7.66
N PHE A 114 -35.57 59.68 -6.37
CA PHE A 114 -36.88 60.11 -5.94
C PHE A 114 -37.03 61.58 -6.33
N ASP A 115 -37.35 61.79 -7.61
CA ASP A 115 -37.58 63.11 -8.17
C ASP A 115 -38.75 63.74 -7.42
N ASN A 116 -38.42 64.70 -6.54
CA ASN A 116 -39.40 65.58 -5.90
C ASN A 116 -39.95 66.64 -6.89
N GLY A 117 -39.58 66.57 -8.17
CA GLY A 117 -40.06 67.41 -9.26
C GLY A 117 -41.59 67.47 -9.38
N PRO A 118 -42.34 66.34 -9.36
CA PRO A 118 -43.79 66.36 -9.37
C PRO A 118 -44.38 67.02 -8.12
N LEU A 119 -43.77 66.83 -6.95
CA LEU A 119 -44.22 67.43 -5.68
C LEU A 119 -43.90 68.93 -5.60
N LYS A 120 -42.74 69.38 -6.09
CA LYS A 120 -42.38 70.80 -6.21
C LYS A 120 -43.22 71.51 -7.27
N GLU A 121 -43.51 70.86 -8.39
CA GLU A 121 -44.37 71.42 -9.46
C GLU A 121 -45.84 71.44 -9.07
N THR A 122 -46.31 70.45 -8.30
CA THR A 122 -47.67 70.45 -7.72
C THR A 122 -47.80 71.50 -6.61
N LYS A 123 -46.75 71.71 -5.81
CA LYS A 123 -46.69 72.82 -4.83
C LYS A 123 -46.65 74.19 -5.53
N ARG A 124 -45.87 74.34 -6.60
CA ARG A 124 -45.80 75.58 -7.42
C ARG A 124 -47.14 75.88 -8.11
N LYS A 125 -47.81 74.87 -8.67
CA LYS A 125 -49.16 75.00 -9.26
C LYS A 125 -50.24 75.25 -8.21
N ALA A 126 -50.12 74.69 -7.01
CA ALA A 126 -51.00 75.00 -5.89
C ALA A 126 -50.80 76.44 -5.37
N GLU A 127 -49.56 76.92 -5.27
CA GLU A 127 -49.21 78.30 -4.89
C GLU A 127 -49.62 79.34 -5.97
N GLU A 128 -49.49 79.01 -7.26
CA GLU A 128 -50.00 79.84 -8.38
C GLU A 128 -51.53 79.85 -8.48
N ALA A 129 -52.21 78.72 -8.19
CA ALA A 129 -53.66 78.64 -8.14
C ALA A 129 -54.26 79.38 -6.93
N LEU A 130 -53.58 79.35 -5.78
CA LEU A 130 -53.93 80.11 -4.57
C LEU A 130 -53.78 81.63 -4.74
N ARG A 131 -52.89 82.08 -5.63
CA ARG A 131 -52.72 83.52 -5.93
C ARG A 131 -53.78 84.09 -6.89
N ASN A 132 -54.46 83.26 -7.68
CA ASN A 132 -55.28 83.72 -8.81
C ASN A 132 -56.79 83.40 -8.74
N ALA A 133 -57.31 82.64 -7.76
CA ALA A 133 -58.73 82.27 -7.77
C ALA A 133 -59.42 82.44 -6.42
N GLY A 134 -60.34 83.42 -6.37
CA GLY A 134 -61.37 83.52 -5.35
C GLY A 134 -62.26 82.27 -5.32
N ALA A 135 -62.66 81.90 -4.10
CA ALA A 135 -63.40 80.71 -3.67
C ALA A 135 -64.31 80.01 -4.70
N SER A 136 -64.04 78.73 -4.98
CA SER A 136 -65.05 77.78 -5.46
C SER A 136 -64.80 76.35 -4.94
N THR A 137 -65.88 75.68 -4.59
CA THR A 137 -66.01 74.37 -3.90
C THR A 137 -65.31 73.19 -4.59
N LEU A 138 -64.99 73.30 -5.89
CA LEU A 138 -64.30 72.27 -6.67
C LEU A 138 -62.82 72.09 -6.26
N LEU A 139 -62.13 73.17 -5.86
CA LEU A 139 -60.73 73.08 -5.41
C LEU A 139 -60.59 72.38 -4.06
N ALA A 140 -61.53 72.60 -3.15
CA ALA A 140 -61.58 71.90 -1.86
C ALA A 140 -61.88 70.40 -2.01
N GLN A 141 -62.69 70.03 -3.00
CA GLN A 141 -62.98 68.62 -3.32
C GLN A 141 -61.78 67.91 -3.94
N GLU A 142 -61.06 68.56 -4.86
CA GLU A 142 -59.89 67.96 -5.51
C GLU A 142 -58.70 67.86 -4.55
N ALA A 143 -58.46 68.88 -3.70
CA ALA A 143 -57.44 68.80 -2.65
C ALA A 143 -57.72 67.66 -1.66
N LYS A 144 -58.98 67.48 -1.24
CA LYS A 144 -59.40 66.37 -0.38
C LYS A 144 -59.27 65.01 -1.07
N ARG A 145 -59.51 64.94 -2.38
CA ARG A 145 -59.33 63.72 -3.17
C ARG A 145 -57.87 63.33 -3.30
N ILE A 146 -56.98 64.29 -3.54
CA ILE A 146 -55.53 64.07 -3.62
C ILE A 146 -54.96 63.65 -2.26
N GLU A 147 -55.41 64.28 -1.17
CA GLU A 147 -55.04 63.88 0.20
C GLU A 147 -55.46 62.43 0.49
N LEU A 148 -56.69 62.05 0.15
CA LEU A 148 -57.19 60.68 0.32
C LEU A 148 -56.44 59.66 -0.54
N ASP A 149 -56.12 59.97 -1.79
CA ASP A 149 -55.33 59.08 -2.67
C ASP A 149 -53.89 58.93 -2.15
N SER A 150 -53.29 60.02 -1.65
CA SER A 150 -51.94 60.02 -1.08
C SER A 150 -51.85 59.19 0.20
N VAL A 151 -52.85 59.30 1.09
CA VAL A 151 -52.97 58.49 2.29
C VAL A 151 -53.17 57.02 1.93
N ALA A 152 -54.02 56.71 0.94
CA ALA A 152 -54.23 55.34 0.47
C ALA A 152 -52.95 54.70 -0.09
N ARG A 153 -52.14 55.45 -0.85
CA ARG A 153 -50.84 54.98 -1.36
C ARG A 153 -49.82 54.78 -0.24
N LEU A 154 -49.79 55.67 0.75
CA LEU A 154 -48.90 55.55 1.89
C LEU A 154 -49.23 54.32 2.74
N GLU A 155 -50.52 54.06 3.00
CA GLU A 155 -50.96 52.88 3.72
C GLU A 155 -50.69 51.58 2.92
N ALA A 156 -50.88 51.60 1.60
CA ALA A 156 -50.51 50.48 0.74
C ALA A 156 -48.99 50.18 0.78
N PHE A 157 -48.16 51.23 0.73
CA PHE A 157 -46.71 51.11 0.83
C PHE A 157 -46.26 50.59 2.20
N LYS A 158 -46.89 51.07 3.28
CA LYS A 158 -46.62 50.61 4.65
C LYS A 158 -47.00 49.15 4.83
N SER A 159 -48.13 48.72 4.26
CA SER A 159 -48.56 47.32 4.24
C SER A 159 -47.59 46.41 3.46
N GLN A 160 -47.15 46.83 2.28
CA GLN A 160 -46.14 46.12 1.51
C GLN A 160 -44.80 46.01 2.24
N THR A 161 -44.34 47.10 2.86
CA THR A 161 -43.07 47.12 3.61
C THR A 161 -43.14 46.21 4.83
N THR A 162 -44.27 46.20 5.54
CA THR A 162 -44.50 45.32 6.69
C THR A 162 -44.52 43.84 6.26
N SER A 163 -45.15 43.54 5.12
CA SER A 163 -45.19 42.18 4.57
C SER A 163 -43.79 41.72 4.11
N ALA A 164 -43.01 42.58 3.47
CA ALA A 164 -41.63 42.29 3.08
C ALA A 164 -40.73 42.06 4.29
N GLN A 165 -40.85 42.89 5.33
CA GLN A 165 -40.12 42.73 6.60
C GLN A 165 -40.51 41.43 7.31
N THR A 166 -41.78 41.05 7.28
CA THR A 166 -42.27 39.79 7.88
C THR A 166 -41.72 38.57 7.13
N ALA A 167 -41.70 38.61 5.79
CA ALA A 167 -41.12 37.55 4.98
C ALA A 167 -39.61 37.38 5.25
N LEU A 168 -38.87 38.50 5.29
CA LEU A 168 -37.42 38.49 5.56
C LEU A 168 -37.10 37.95 6.96
N SER A 169 -37.93 38.28 7.96
CA SER A 169 -37.80 37.73 9.31
C SER A 169 -38.06 36.21 9.33
N GLY A 170 -39.04 35.75 8.54
CA GLY A 170 -39.31 34.31 8.37
C GLY A 170 -38.11 33.57 7.75
N ASP A 171 -37.53 34.13 6.69
CA ASP A 171 -36.35 33.56 6.03
C ASP A 171 -35.14 33.51 6.97
N LEU A 172 -34.95 34.56 7.78
CA LEU A 172 -33.89 34.61 8.79
C LEU A 172 -34.07 33.54 9.87
N ASP A 173 -35.30 33.27 10.30
CA ASP A 173 -35.58 32.23 11.28
C ASP A 173 -35.40 30.82 10.71
N VAL A 174 -35.72 30.60 9.43
CA VAL A 174 -35.41 29.35 8.73
C VAL A 174 -33.90 29.14 8.66
N LEU A 175 -33.14 30.17 8.26
CA LEU A 175 -31.68 30.11 8.19
C LEU A 175 -31.05 29.77 9.56
N LYS A 176 -31.51 30.42 10.64
CA LYS A 176 -31.06 30.12 12.00
C LYS A 176 -31.33 28.67 12.39
N ARG A 177 -32.51 28.12 12.06
CA ARG A 177 -32.84 26.71 12.31
C ARG A 177 -31.96 25.77 11.50
N THR A 178 -31.70 26.04 10.22
CA THR A 178 -30.80 25.20 9.41
C THR A 178 -29.39 25.19 9.96
N ILE A 179 -28.86 26.35 10.38
CA ILE A 179 -27.54 26.42 11.01
C ILE A 179 -27.51 25.61 12.32
N ALA A 180 -28.52 25.77 13.17
CA ALA A 180 -28.57 25.12 14.47
C ALA A 180 -28.81 23.60 14.39
N ASN A 181 -29.70 23.16 13.50
CA ASN A 181 -30.19 21.78 13.48
C ASN A 181 -29.47 20.91 12.44
N ASP A 182 -28.99 21.48 11.33
CA ASP A 182 -28.37 20.70 10.26
C ASP A 182 -26.85 20.87 10.22
N ILE A 183 -26.36 22.11 10.35
CA ILE A 183 -24.94 22.41 10.14
C ILE A 183 -24.11 22.11 11.40
N ARG A 184 -24.48 22.67 12.56
CA ARG A 184 -23.72 22.45 13.81
C ARG A 184 -23.61 20.98 14.22
N PRO A 185 -24.66 20.15 14.13
CA PRO A 185 -24.54 18.74 14.53
C PRO A 185 -23.63 17.95 13.59
N LYS A 186 -23.66 18.24 12.27
CA LYS A 186 -22.74 17.62 11.30
C LYS A 186 -21.30 18.04 11.55
N GLN A 187 -21.07 19.30 11.91
CA GLN A 187 -19.75 19.77 12.30
C GLN A 187 -19.24 19.01 13.55
N ALA A 188 -20.06 18.90 14.59
CA ALA A 188 -19.71 18.15 15.79
C ALA A 188 -19.44 16.66 15.51
N GLN A 189 -20.21 16.05 14.59
CA GLN A 189 -20.01 14.67 14.17
C GLN A 189 -18.69 14.49 13.41
N ALA A 190 -18.33 15.43 12.53
CA ALA A 190 -17.05 15.42 11.83
C ALA A 190 -15.87 15.61 12.80
N GLU A 191 -15.98 16.54 13.76
CA GLU A 191 -14.96 16.76 14.80
C GLU A 191 -14.75 15.49 15.65
N ALA A 192 -15.83 14.80 16.04
CA ALA A 192 -15.74 13.54 16.79
C ALA A 192 -15.10 12.39 15.97
N GLU A 193 -15.39 12.31 14.68
CA GLU A 193 -14.83 11.30 13.79
C GLU A 193 -13.34 11.57 13.48
N ILE A 194 -12.94 12.84 13.42
CA ILE A 194 -11.52 13.25 13.34
C ILE A 194 -10.80 12.88 14.65
N ALA A 195 -11.39 13.16 15.81
CA ALA A 195 -10.80 12.81 17.10
C ALA A 195 -10.55 11.29 17.24
N LYS A 196 -11.51 10.45 16.83
CA LYS A 196 -11.32 8.98 16.80
C LYS A 196 -10.16 8.54 15.91
N GLN A 197 -9.98 9.19 14.77
CA GLN A 197 -8.88 8.88 13.85
C GLN A 197 -7.52 9.26 14.43
N VAL A 198 -7.43 10.42 15.07
CA VAL A 198 -6.22 10.86 15.77
C VAL A 198 -5.87 9.87 16.89
N GLU A 199 -6.86 9.39 17.63
CA GLU A 199 -6.64 8.39 18.67
C GLU A 199 -6.16 7.04 18.12
N ALA A 200 -6.74 6.58 17.00
CA ALA A 200 -6.29 5.36 16.32
C ALA A 200 -4.85 5.49 15.79
N LEU A 201 -4.51 6.61 15.15
CA LEU A 201 -3.15 6.93 14.71
C LEU A 201 -2.15 6.96 15.89
N SER A 202 -2.55 7.52 17.02
CA SER A 202 -1.74 7.53 18.24
C SER A 202 -1.48 6.13 18.78
N ARG A 203 -2.48 5.24 18.76
CA ARG A 203 -2.31 3.83 19.14
C ARG A 203 -1.35 3.10 18.19
N THR A 204 -1.52 3.27 16.88
CA THR A 204 -0.61 2.68 15.89
C THR A 204 0.82 3.21 16.04
N LYS A 205 1.00 4.49 16.36
CA LYS A 205 2.32 5.06 16.67
C LYS A 205 2.98 4.40 17.88
N ASN A 206 2.20 4.14 18.93
CA ASN A 206 2.70 3.47 20.14
C ASN A 206 3.05 1.99 19.89
N GLU A 207 2.24 1.29 19.10
CA GLU A 207 2.53 -0.08 18.66
C GLU A 207 3.82 -0.14 17.82
N LEU A 208 4.00 0.80 16.89
CA LEU A 208 5.23 0.91 16.09
C LEU A 208 6.47 1.20 16.95
N ALA A 209 6.33 2.04 17.96
CA ALA A 209 7.40 2.27 18.94
C ALA A 209 7.74 1.00 19.73
N GLY A 210 6.73 0.21 20.10
CA GLY A 210 6.91 -1.11 20.72
C GLY A 210 7.66 -2.10 19.82
N VAL A 211 7.32 -2.16 18.53
CA VAL A 211 8.02 -2.99 17.54
C VAL A 211 9.48 -2.56 17.38
N LYS A 212 9.76 -1.25 17.36
CA LYS A 212 11.13 -0.71 17.26
C LYS A 212 11.98 -1.07 18.48
N SER A 213 11.38 -1.04 19.68
CA SER A 213 12.04 -1.48 20.92
C SER A 213 12.33 -2.99 20.92
N ALA A 214 11.38 -3.80 20.45
CA ALA A 214 11.57 -5.24 20.30
C ALA A 214 12.67 -5.58 19.27
N GLN A 215 12.73 -4.82 18.17
CA GLN A 215 13.81 -4.93 17.18
C GLN A 215 15.18 -4.61 17.78
N ALA A 216 15.31 -3.51 18.53
CA ALA A 216 16.56 -3.13 19.17
C ALA A 216 17.03 -4.20 20.18
N THR A 217 16.11 -4.72 20.99
CA THR A 217 16.38 -5.82 21.94
C THR A 217 16.86 -7.08 21.20
N TYR A 218 16.26 -7.37 20.05
CA TYR A 218 16.62 -8.51 19.21
C TYR A 218 18.01 -8.38 18.56
N GLU A 219 18.35 -7.19 18.04
CA GLU A 219 19.67 -6.88 17.48
C GLU A 219 20.76 -7.00 18.56
N GLU A 220 20.49 -6.51 19.76
CA GLU A 220 21.40 -6.61 20.91
C GLU A 220 21.60 -8.08 21.34
N THR A 221 20.53 -8.86 21.45
CA THR A 221 20.64 -10.30 21.80
C THR A 221 21.33 -11.11 20.71
N THR A 222 21.14 -10.78 19.43
CA THR A 222 21.81 -11.46 18.31
C THR A 222 23.30 -11.15 18.30
N THR A 223 23.67 -9.89 18.53
CA THR A 223 25.07 -9.46 18.66
C THR A 223 25.75 -10.13 19.85
N ARG A 224 25.05 -10.21 20.99
CA ARG A 224 25.54 -10.93 22.19
C ARG A 224 25.79 -12.40 21.91
N ARG A 225 24.85 -13.10 21.27
CA ARG A 225 24.99 -14.52 20.90
C ARG A 225 26.11 -14.77 19.90
N LEU A 226 26.32 -13.86 18.95
CA LEU A 226 27.43 -13.95 17.99
C LEU A 226 28.79 -13.80 18.69
N SER A 227 28.89 -12.88 19.65
CA SER A 227 30.08 -12.72 20.50
C SER A 227 30.33 -13.95 21.37
N GLU A 228 29.30 -14.50 22.02
CA GLU A 228 29.40 -15.74 22.79
C GLU A 228 29.85 -16.93 21.94
N LEU A 229 29.34 -17.07 20.71
CA LEU A 229 29.78 -18.12 19.77
C LEU A 229 31.22 -17.92 19.29
N THR A 230 31.62 -16.67 19.05
CA THR A 230 33.01 -16.32 18.70
C THR A 230 33.97 -16.66 19.84
N ASN A 231 33.59 -16.34 21.08
CA ASN A 231 34.37 -16.65 22.27
C ASN A 231 34.40 -18.15 22.57
N LEU A 232 33.31 -18.89 22.36
CA LEU A 232 33.26 -20.33 22.52
C LEU A 232 34.10 -21.06 21.46
N ALA A 233 34.07 -20.58 20.20
CA ALA A 233 34.94 -21.08 19.13
C ALA A 233 36.41 -20.80 19.44
N ASN A 234 36.75 -19.60 19.94
CA ASN A 234 38.11 -19.25 20.36
C ASN A 234 38.57 -20.02 21.61
N GLY A 235 37.67 -20.33 22.54
CA GLY A 235 37.99 -21.05 23.78
C GLY A 235 38.07 -22.58 23.63
N LYS A 236 37.36 -23.18 22.67
CA LYS A 236 37.44 -24.63 22.38
C LYS A 236 38.37 -25.00 21.24
N ALA A 237 38.70 -24.07 20.35
CA ALA A 237 39.88 -24.18 19.49
C ALA A 237 41.10 -23.67 20.28
N SER A 238 41.33 -24.22 21.47
CA SER A 238 42.51 -23.89 22.28
C SER A 238 43.74 -24.29 21.48
N LYS A 239 44.22 -23.31 20.71
CA LYS A 239 45.54 -23.28 20.10
C LYS A 239 46.57 -23.65 21.15
N SER A 240 46.34 -23.35 22.43
CA SER A 240 47.20 -23.77 23.55
C SER A 240 47.31 -25.29 23.71
N GLU A 241 46.23 -26.07 23.66
CA GLU A 241 46.30 -27.53 23.83
C GLU A 241 46.98 -28.21 22.64
N LEU A 242 46.69 -27.75 21.42
CA LEU A 242 47.33 -28.22 20.19
C LEU A 242 48.81 -27.80 20.11
N THR A 243 49.13 -26.57 20.55
CA THR A 243 50.51 -26.05 20.60
C THR A 243 51.32 -26.79 21.67
N GLN A 244 50.76 -26.98 22.87
CA GLN A 244 51.40 -27.73 23.95
C GLN A 244 51.68 -29.19 23.52
N THR A 245 50.73 -29.82 22.82
CA THR A 245 50.90 -31.19 22.28
C THR A 245 51.96 -31.23 21.17
N ALA A 246 52.00 -30.23 20.29
CA ALA A 246 53.00 -30.14 19.23
C ALA A 246 54.42 -29.81 19.75
N GLU A 247 54.52 -29.03 20.82
CA GLU A 247 55.76 -28.75 21.54
C GLU A 247 56.27 -29.99 22.29
N GLU A 248 55.39 -30.74 22.97
CA GLU A 248 55.74 -32.02 23.58
C GLU A 248 56.21 -33.04 22.53
N LEU A 249 55.53 -33.14 21.38
CA LEU A 249 55.92 -34.03 20.28
C LEU A 249 57.25 -33.60 19.66
N SER A 250 57.46 -32.29 19.42
CA SER A 250 58.75 -31.76 18.95
C SER A 250 59.87 -32.06 19.94
N SER A 251 59.62 -31.93 21.24
CA SER A 251 60.62 -32.25 22.27
C SER A 251 60.99 -33.74 22.29
N LYS A 252 60.00 -34.63 22.08
CA LYS A 252 60.20 -36.09 22.02
C LYS A 252 60.85 -36.56 20.71
N ILE A 253 60.59 -35.90 19.58
CA ILE A 253 61.26 -36.19 18.30
C ILE A 253 62.69 -35.65 18.32
N ALA A 254 62.91 -34.46 18.86
CA ALA A 254 64.23 -33.86 19.00
C ALA A 254 65.16 -34.71 19.87
N SER A 255 64.67 -35.33 20.95
CA SER A 255 65.48 -36.23 21.79
C SER A 255 65.92 -37.51 21.07
N VAL A 256 65.24 -37.90 19.98
CA VAL A 256 65.56 -39.09 19.17
C VAL A 256 66.54 -38.77 18.02
N GLN A 257 66.63 -37.51 17.56
CA GLN A 257 67.40 -37.14 16.35
C GLN A 257 68.86 -36.67 16.59
N VAL A 258 69.29 -36.37 17.82
CA VAL A 258 70.60 -35.72 18.06
C VAL A 258 71.80 -36.70 18.12
N GLY A 259 71.60 -38.02 18.01
CA GLY A 259 72.71 -39.00 17.96
C GLY A 259 72.41 -40.21 17.07
N GLY A 260 73.43 -40.83 16.48
CA GLY A 260 73.29 -42.00 15.59
C GLY A 260 72.49 -43.16 16.20
N ARG A 261 71.97 -44.07 15.40
CA ARG A 261 71.17 -45.20 15.90
C ARG A 261 72.04 -46.12 16.75
N ASN A 262 71.63 -46.41 17.99
CA ASN A 262 72.25 -47.50 18.75
C ASN A 262 71.78 -48.85 18.18
N TYR A 263 72.72 -49.68 17.74
CA TYR A 263 72.46 -51.00 17.19
C TYR A 263 72.51 -52.13 18.22
N ILE A 264 72.97 -51.90 19.45
CA ILE A 264 72.97 -52.94 20.49
C ILE A 264 71.62 -52.94 21.21
N ARG A 265 70.96 -54.10 21.23
CA ARG A 265 69.62 -54.27 21.83
C ARG A 265 69.68 -54.79 23.26
N GLY A 266 68.64 -54.54 24.05
CA GLY A 266 68.48 -55.02 25.42
C GLY A 266 69.48 -54.42 26.42
N THR A 267 70.05 -53.25 26.09
CA THR A 267 71.12 -52.58 26.85
C THR A 267 70.67 -52.08 28.22
N LYS A 268 69.36 -51.87 28.43
CA LYS A 268 68.78 -51.55 29.73
C LYS A 268 68.61 -52.77 30.64
N ARG A 269 68.28 -53.92 30.06
CA ARG A 269 68.07 -55.18 30.80
C ARG A 269 69.36 -55.96 31.05
N MET A 270 70.35 -55.79 30.17
CA MET A 270 71.65 -56.46 30.21
C MET A 270 71.53 -57.98 30.44
N MET A 271 70.56 -58.62 29.78
CA MET A 271 70.21 -60.02 30.01
C MET A 271 71.13 -60.98 29.25
N LEU A 272 71.63 -62.00 29.94
CA LEU A 272 72.42 -63.08 29.36
C LEU A 272 71.52 -64.23 28.85
N ALA A 273 71.75 -64.68 27.62
CA ALA A 273 71.11 -65.86 27.03
C ALA A 273 71.94 -66.39 25.84
N ARG A 274 71.28 -66.83 24.75
CA ARG A 274 71.94 -67.27 23.51
C ARG A 274 72.71 -66.15 22.79
N GLY A 275 72.51 -64.89 23.18
CA GLY A 275 73.25 -63.76 22.62
C GLY A 275 72.81 -63.37 21.22
N LEU A 276 71.60 -63.69 20.78
CA LEU A 276 71.11 -63.27 19.47
C LEU A 276 70.72 -61.79 19.51
N TRP A 277 71.14 -61.01 18.53
CA TRP A 277 70.75 -59.61 18.36
C TRP A 277 69.23 -59.46 18.31
N ALA A 278 68.55 -60.36 17.58
CA ALA A 278 67.09 -60.37 17.45
C ALA A 278 66.36 -60.53 18.80
N SER A 279 66.98 -61.16 19.80
CA SER A 279 66.38 -61.32 21.13
C SER A 279 66.82 -60.26 22.14
N GLY A 280 67.71 -59.34 21.77
CA GLY A 280 68.23 -58.32 22.69
C GLY A 280 68.95 -58.91 23.90
N THR A 281 69.61 -60.05 23.73
CA THR A 281 70.35 -60.72 24.81
C THR A 281 71.84 -60.76 24.49
N PHE A 282 72.66 -60.86 25.52
CA PHE A 282 74.11 -61.01 25.37
C PHE A 282 74.51 -62.47 25.60
N ARG A 283 75.56 -62.93 24.92
CA ARG A 283 76.24 -64.18 25.28
C ARG A 283 77.62 -63.90 25.84
N PRO A 284 78.15 -64.76 26.72
CA PRO A 284 79.57 -64.75 27.05
C PRO A 284 80.45 -65.06 25.83
N SER A 285 81.69 -64.57 25.84
CA SER A 285 82.71 -64.83 24.84
C SER A 285 84.08 -64.96 25.51
N GLY A 286 84.75 -66.10 25.34
CA GLY A 286 86.06 -66.36 25.95
C GLY A 286 85.97 -67.19 27.23
N THR A 287 87.02 -67.14 28.06
CA THR A 287 87.24 -68.03 29.21
C THR A 287 86.95 -67.30 30.51
N GLY A 288 85.81 -67.60 31.15
CA GLY A 288 85.36 -66.96 32.38
C GLY A 288 83.87 -67.11 32.61
N THR A 289 83.31 -66.28 33.49
CA THR A 289 81.86 -66.25 33.75
C THR A 289 81.29 -64.85 33.51
N ALA A 290 80.02 -64.79 33.11
CA ALA A 290 79.28 -63.53 32.99
C ALA A 290 78.00 -63.61 33.81
N LYS A 291 77.64 -62.52 34.51
CA LYS A 291 76.43 -62.45 35.32
C LYS A 291 75.79 -61.07 35.23
N THR A 292 74.49 -61.00 34.99
CA THR A 292 73.72 -59.76 35.09
C THR A 292 73.62 -59.33 36.56
N ILE A 293 73.89 -58.05 36.84
CA ILE A 293 73.86 -57.44 38.18
C ILE A 293 73.02 -56.16 38.18
N ASP A 294 72.51 -55.80 39.35
CA ASP A 294 71.91 -54.49 39.62
C ASP A 294 72.98 -53.43 39.91
N VAL A 295 72.79 -52.22 39.42
CA VAL A 295 73.69 -51.08 39.56
C VAL A 295 72.92 -49.87 40.09
N SER A 296 73.15 -49.52 41.36
CA SER A 296 72.52 -48.35 41.98
C SER A 296 73.26 -47.04 41.72
N ASP A 297 74.57 -47.09 41.42
CA ASP A 297 75.44 -45.93 41.19
C ASP A 297 75.70 -45.68 39.69
N SER A 298 74.70 -45.95 38.84
CA SER A 298 74.83 -45.89 37.39
C SER A 298 75.11 -44.46 36.87
N PRO A 299 76.15 -44.26 36.05
CA PRO A 299 76.41 -42.99 35.37
C PRO A 299 75.47 -42.72 34.17
N ALA A 300 74.66 -43.70 33.77
CA ALA A 300 73.76 -43.61 32.62
C ALA A 300 72.30 -43.59 33.08
N THR A 301 71.66 -42.43 32.97
CA THR A 301 70.27 -42.24 33.42
C THR A 301 69.32 -43.26 32.77
N GLY A 302 68.59 -44.01 33.60
CA GLY A 302 67.63 -45.03 33.14
C GLY A 302 68.22 -46.41 32.86
N PHE A 303 69.53 -46.62 33.09
CA PHE A 303 70.19 -47.93 32.98
C PHE A 303 70.65 -48.39 34.37
N ASP A 304 70.01 -49.43 34.90
CA ASP A 304 70.19 -49.92 36.28
C ASP A 304 70.72 -51.37 36.33
N LYS A 305 71.04 -51.96 35.17
CA LYS A 305 71.61 -53.30 35.05
C LYS A 305 72.94 -53.26 34.33
N ALA A 306 73.90 -54.07 34.78
CA ALA A 306 75.17 -54.31 34.12
C ALA A 306 75.43 -55.81 33.94
N ILE A 307 76.40 -56.19 33.11
CA ILE A 307 76.96 -57.55 33.10
C ILE A 307 78.35 -57.51 33.74
N ARG A 308 78.51 -58.27 34.82
CA ARG A 308 79.80 -58.57 35.44
C ARG A 308 80.48 -59.70 34.70
N LEU A 309 81.68 -59.45 34.21
CA LEU A 309 82.59 -60.42 33.60
C LEU A 309 83.64 -60.80 34.63
N THR A 310 83.80 -62.08 34.95
CA THR A 310 84.79 -62.57 35.92
C THR A 310 85.78 -63.49 35.22
N SER A 311 87.07 -63.16 35.30
CA SER A 311 88.15 -63.95 34.70
C SER A 311 88.31 -65.29 35.42
N SER A 312 88.54 -66.35 34.64
CA SER A 312 88.94 -67.67 35.17
C SER A 312 90.33 -68.11 34.71
N ASN A 313 91.03 -67.30 33.90
CA ASN A 313 92.38 -67.57 33.43
C ASN A 313 93.10 -66.25 33.12
N ALA A 314 94.24 -66.02 33.77
CA ALA A 314 95.05 -64.81 33.63
C ALA A 314 95.65 -64.60 32.23
N ARG A 315 95.69 -65.64 31.37
CA ARG A 315 96.20 -65.56 30.00
C ARG A 315 95.12 -65.41 28.92
N ASP A 316 93.85 -65.45 29.30
CA ASP A 316 92.72 -65.38 28.37
C ASP A 316 91.96 -64.05 28.48
N GLN A 317 90.87 -63.95 27.72
CA GLN A 317 89.90 -62.88 27.77
C GLN A 317 88.50 -63.43 28.08
N ILE A 318 87.66 -62.63 28.73
CA ILE A 318 86.22 -62.89 28.91
C ILE A 318 85.45 -61.63 28.51
N GLY A 319 84.35 -61.80 27.81
CA GLY A 319 83.55 -60.69 27.31
C GLY A 319 82.12 -61.06 27.00
N ILE A 320 81.40 -60.11 26.42
CA ILE A 320 80.03 -60.27 25.93
C ILE A 320 79.90 -59.81 24.49
N ALA A 321 78.90 -60.34 23.78
CA ALA A 321 78.56 -59.92 22.42
C ALA A 321 77.10 -60.22 22.08
N GLN A 322 76.63 -59.64 20.97
CA GLN A 322 75.40 -60.05 20.27
C GLN A 322 75.71 -60.59 18.88
N ASP A 323 75.09 -61.69 18.49
CA ASP A 323 75.29 -62.37 17.21
C ASP A 323 74.15 -62.09 16.22
N GLY A 324 74.45 -62.28 14.93
CA GLY A 324 73.42 -62.32 13.89
C GLY A 324 72.92 -60.95 13.45
N PHE A 325 73.66 -59.87 13.71
CA PHE A 325 73.31 -58.54 13.24
C PHE A 325 73.85 -58.31 11.82
N TYR A 326 72.99 -57.86 10.91
CA TYR A 326 73.43 -57.40 9.59
C TYR A 326 73.93 -55.95 9.69
N ILE A 327 75.23 -55.76 9.55
CA ILE A 327 75.88 -54.46 9.64
C ILE A 327 76.42 -54.06 8.27
N SER A 328 76.15 -52.82 7.89
CA SER A 328 76.52 -52.27 6.58
C SER A 328 77.99 -51.81 6.54
N GLN A 329 78.46 -51.43 5.35
CA GLN A 329 79.72 -50.68 5.23
C GLN A 329 79.52 -49.30 5.86
N GLY A 330 80.48 -48.84 6.66
CA GLY A 330 80.36 -47.55 7.34
C GLY A 330 81.36 -47.36 8.47
N THR A 331 81.31 -46.19 9.11
CA THR A 331 82.06 -45.90 10.33
C THR A 331 81.16 -46.09 11.54
N TYR A 332 81.63 -46.89 12.48
CA TYR A 332 80.88 -47.26 13.68
C TYR A 332 81.66 -46.90 14.93
N THR A 333 80.97 -46.34 15.90
CA THR A 333 81.52 -46.03 17.22
C THR A 333 80.90 -46.93 18.27
N MET A 334 81.73 -47.78 18.88
CA MET A 334 81.38 -48.52 20.07
C MET A 334 81.63 -47.64 21.30
N SER A 335 80.72 -47.65 22.26
CA SER A 335 80.99 -47.08 23.59
C SER A 335 80.28 -47.88 24.68
N CYS A 336 80.82 -47.85 25.90
CA CYS A 336 80.20 -48.44 27.06
C CYS A 336 80.74 -47.80 28.34
N TRP A 337 80.00 -47.93 29.43
CA TRP A 337 80.51 -47.65 30.76
C TRP A 337 81.08 -48.94 31.36
N VAL A 338 82.27 -48.85 31.93
CA VAL A 338 82.90 -49.98 32.62
C VAL A 338 83.39 -49.60 34.00
N LYS A 339 83.36 -50.55 34.93
CA LYS A 339 83.89 -50.39 36.29
C LYS A 339 84.65 -51.65 36.68
N GLY A 340 85.86 -51.49 37.17
CA GLY A 340 86.76 -52.59 37.49
C GLY A 340 87.95 -52.10 38.31
N ARG A 341 88.86 -53.00 38.66
CA ARG A 341 90.06 -52.67 39.44
C ARG A 341 91.01 -51.79 38.63
N ARG A 342 91.67 -50.84 39.30
CA ARG A 342 92.72 -50.01 38.69
C ARG A 342 93.80 -50.89 38.05
N GLY A 343 94.18 -50.57 36.81
CA GLY A 343 95.18 -51.31 36.04
C GLY A 343 94.64 -52.45 35.18
N GLN A 344 93.36 -52.82 35.33
CA GLN A 344 92.72 -53.81 34.46
C GLN A 344 92.68 -53.36 33.01
N LYS A 345 92.77 -54.35 32.11
CA LYS A 345 92.82 -54.15 30.68
C LYS A 345 91.46 -54.49 30.05
N VAL A 346 90.89 -53.52 29.35
CA VAL A 346 89.60 -53.63 28.66
C VAL A 346 89.80 -53.47 27.16
N LYS A 347 89.12 -54.29 26.38
CA LYS A 347 89.15 -54.22 24.91
C LYS A 347 87.73 -54.12 24.38
N LEU A 348 87.49 -53.15 23.51
CA LEU A 348 86.23 -53.00 22.80
C LEU A 348 86.38 -53.58 21.39
N GLN A 349 85.29 -54.09 20.85
CA GLN A 349 85.26 -54.48 19.45
C GLN A 349 83.88 -54.19 18.85
N THR A 350 83.85 -53.38 17.78
CA THR A 350 82.61 -52.95 17.13
C THR A 350 81.91 -54.13 16.45
N TYR A 351 82.68 -54.96 15.75
CA TYR A 351 82.21 -56.17 15.10
C TYR A 351 83.29 -57.26 15.04
N TRP A 352 82.88 -58.52 14.92
CA TRP A 352 83.76 -59.66 14.67
C TRP A 352 83.65 -60.17 13.24
N GLN A 353 84.81 -60.43 12.63
CA GLN A 353 84.93 -61.06 11.33
C GLN A 353 86.28 -61.79 11.25
N ALA A 354 86.27 -63.00 10.69
CA ALA A 354 87.50 -63.76 10.46
C ALA A 354 88.43 -62.98 9.53
N ASN A 355 89.71 -62.89 9.91
CA ASN A 355 90.76 -62.18 9.17
C ASN A 355 90.55 -60.65 9.02
N ASP A 356 89.67 -60.04 9.82
CA ASP A 356 89.53 -58.59 9.90
C ASP A 356 89.59 -58.11 11.36
N ASN A 357 90.71 -57.46 11.70
CA ASN A 357 90.96 -56.92 13.03
C ASN A 357 90.67 -55.41 13.14
N SER A 358 90.18 -54.76 12.08
CA SER A 358 89.91 -53.32 12.09
C SER A 358 88.80 -52.92 13.07
N GLY A 359 87.90 -53.86 13.39
CA GLY A 359 86.88 -53.72 14.41
C GLY A 359 87.39 -53.79 15.86
N ILE A 360 88.67 -54.06 16.10
CA ILE A 360 89.24 -54.29 17.44
C ILE A 360 89.94 -53.02 17.96
N SER A 361 89.60 -52.58 19.17
CA SER A 361 90.23 -51.42 19.79
C SER A 361 91.66 -51.70 20.28
N PRO A 362 92.49 -50.66 20.45
CA PRO A 362 93.60 -50.72 21.39
C PRO A 362 93.13 -51.12 22.79
N ILE A 363 94.02 -51.68 23.61
CA ILE A 363 93.71 -52.05 24.99
C ILE A 363 93.62 -50.78 25.84
N PHE A 364 92.46 -50.56 26.46
CA PHE A 364 92.26 -49.54 27.48
C PHE A 364 92.74 -50.05 28.83
N THR A 365 93.44 -49.21 29.59
CA THR A 365 93.85 -49.51 30.98
C THR A 365 93.05 -48.63 31.93
N LEU A 366 92.34 -49.24 32.88
CA LEU A 366 91.54 -48.50 33.86
C LEU A 366 92.44 -47.69 34.81
N LYS A 367 92.12 -46.41 34.99
CA LYS A 367 92.93 -45.48 35.79
C LYS A 367 92.56 -45.49 37.27
N ASP A 368 91.31 -45.81 37.58
CA ASP A 368 90.71 -45.88 38.90
C ASP A 368 89.60 -46.94 38.93
N GLU A 369 88.86 -47.02 40.03
CA GLU A 369 87.79 -48.01 40.26
C GLU A 369 86.38 -47.41 40.12
N THR A 370 86.27 -46.26 39.44
CA THR A 370 84.99 -45.59 39.15
C THR A 370 84.48 -45.96 37.78
N TRP A 371 83.20 -45.66 37.52
CA TRP A 371 82.62 -45.85 36.20
C TRP A 371 83.34 -44.99 35.16
N THR A 372 84.01 -45.64 34.22
CA THR A 372 84.74 -45.00 33.12
C THR A 372 84.01 -45.26 31.81
N LYS A 373 83.72 -44.20 31.04
CA LYS A 373 83.20 -44.37 29.68
C LYS A 373 84.35 -44.66 28.72
N LEU A 374 84.28 -45.80 28.04
CA LEU A 374 85.20 -46.17 26.97
C LEU A 374 84.52 -45.98 25.62
N SER A 375 85.30 -45.61 24.60
CA SER A 375 84.81 -45.50 23.24
C SER A 375 85.89 -45.86 22.23
N PHE A 376 85.49 -46.51 21.14
CA PHE A 376 86.34 -46.88 20.03
C PHE A 376 85.56 -46.75 18.72
N THR A 377 86.17 -46.09 17.73
CA THR A 377 85.60 -45.91 16.40
C THR A 377 86.41 -46.70 15.38
N SER A 378 85.72 -47.44 14.52
CA SER A 378 86.34 -48.14 13.40
C SER A 378 85.51 -48.08 12.14
N ALA A 379 86.19 -48.18 11.00
CA ALA A 379 85.58 -48.28 9.69
C ALA A 379 85.44 -49.75 9.32
N ARG A 380 84.23 -50.15 8.93
CA ARG A 380 83.93 -51.45 8.35
C ARG A 380 83.85 -51.33 6.84
N ASN A 381 84.62 -52.14 6.13
CA ASN A 381 84.73 -52.08 4.66
C ASN A 381 83.78 -53.01 3.89
N ARG A 382 83.06 -53.91 4.56
CA ARG A 382 82.17 -54.90 3.93
C ARG A 382 80.87 -55.08 4.71
N ALA A 383 79.73 -55.04 4.02
CA ALA A 383 78.44 -55.36 4.62
C ALA A 383 78.27 -56.88 4.85
N GLY A 384 77.58 -57.27 5.92
CA GLY A 384 77.23 -58.67 6.17
C GLY A 384 76.80 -58.95 7.61
N VAL A 385 76.37 -60.20 7.84
CA VAL A 385 76.02 -60.67 9.19
C VAL A 385 77.30 -60.82 10.02
N ALA A 386 77.32 -60.22 11.19
CA ALA A 386 78.42 -60.30 12.14
C ALA A 386 77.92 -60.30 13.58
N SER A 387 78.80 -60.71 14.47
CA SER A 387 78.65 -60.44 15.89
C SER A 387 79.12 -59.02 16.18
N ILE A 388 78.42 -58.31 17.06
CA ILE A 388 78.67 -56.91 17.39
C ILE A 388 78.70 -56.69 18.90
N GLY A 389 79.18 -55.52 19.29
CA GLY A 389 79.02 -55.03 20.66
C GLY A 389 79.93 -55.72 21.66
N TYR A 390 81.15 -56.05 21.25
CA TYR A 390 82.10 -56.77 22.10
C TYR A 390 82.72 -55.85 23.16
N VAL A 391 82.66 -56.31 24.40
CA VAL A 391 83.38 -55.73 25.54
C VAL A 391 84.11 -56.85 26.26
N TYR A 392 85.43 -56.77 26.37
CA TYR A 392 86.30 -57.79 26.93
C TYR A 392 87.09 -57.27 28.13
N LEU A 393 87.14 -58.05 29.19
CA LEU A 393 88.20 -58.05 30.20
C LEU A 393 89.33 -58.96 29.69
N VAL A 394 90.57 -58.45 29.69
CA VAL A 394 91.73 -59.12 29.07
C VAL A 394 92.86 -59.24 30.09
N ASN A 395 93.53 -60.39 30.14
CA ASN A 395 94.71 -60.63 30.97
C ASN A 395 94.51 -60.25 32.45
N ALA A 396 93.33 -60.55 32.99
CA ALA A 396 92.98 -60.26 34.38
C ALA A 396 93.15 -61.52 35.23
N GLU A 397 93.68 -61.37 36.44
CA GLU A 397 93.93 -62.50 37.33
C GLU A 397 92.63 -63.27 37.64
N VAL A 398 92.76 -64.54 38.01
CA VAL A 398 91.61 -65.39 38.30
C VAL A 398 90.76 -64.78 39.42
N GLY A 399 89.46 -64.62 39.16
CA GLY A 399 88.51 -64.02 40.10
C GLY A 399 88.37 -62.50 40.00
N GLU A 400 89.24 -61.81 39.28
CA GLU A 400 89.06 -60.40 38.98
C GLU A 400 87.88 -60.19 38.02
N TYR A 401 87.15 -59.08 38.21
CA TYR A 401 85.94 -58.79 37.45
C TYR A 401 85.92 -57.41 36.82
N LEU A 402 85.06 -57.25 35.81
CA LEU A 402 84.72 -56.01 35.12
C LEU A 402 83.20 -55.92 34.98
N ASP A 403 82.61 -54.84 35.46
CA ASP A 403 81.19 -54.54 35.23
C ASP A 403 81.04 -53.71 33.96
N VAL A 404 80.16 -54.15 33.07
CA VAL A 404 79.87 -53.50 31.78
C VAL A 404 78.44 -53.01 31.79
N LEU A 405 78.25 -51.73 31.51
CA LEU A 405 76.97 -51.03 31.55
C LEU A 405 76.72 -50.29 30.22
N ALA A 406 75.46 -50.33 29.78
CA ALA A 406 74.94 -49.58 28.64
C ALA A 406 75.87 -49.58 27.40
N PRO A 407 76.26 -50.76 26.86
CA PRO A 407 77.05 -50.82 25.65
C PRO A 407 76.23 -50.30 24.47
N GLN A 408 76.87 -49.55 23.58
CA GLN A 408 76.24 -48.94 22.41
C GLN A 408 77.14 -49.06 21.20
N LEU A 409 76.53 -49.31 20.05
CA LEU A 409 77.19 -49.24 18.75
C LEU A 409 76.41 -48.26 17.88
N GLU A 410 77.02 -47.16 17.48
CA GLU A 410 76.37 -46.10 16.71
C GLU A 410 76.98 -45.97 15.32
N ASP A 411 76.15 -45.65 14.33
CA ASP A 411 76.65 -45.09 13.07
C ASP A 411 77.13 -43.65 13.31
N ARG A 412 78.30 -43.29 12.77
CA ARG A 412 79.05 -42.01 12.93
C ARG A 412 80.24 -42.09 13.90
N SER A 413 81.07 -41.06 13.87
CA SER A 413 82.40 -41.00 14.49
C SER A 413 82.45 -40.44 15.91
N LEU A 414 81.29 -40.23 16.57
CA LEU A 414 81.21 -39.67 17.91
C LEU A 414 80.30 -40.53 18.79
N ALA A 415 80.80 -40.92 19.95
CA ALA A 415 80.00 -41.59 20.97
C ALA A 415 79.04 -40.60 21.64
N THR A 416 77.75 -40.90 21.62
CA THR A 416 76.73 -40.04 22.24
C THR A 416 76.34 -40.55 23.64
N SER A 417 75.39 -39.89 24.31
CA SER A 417 74.87 -40.34 25.60
C SER A 417 74.18 -41.71 25.50
N SER A 418 74.20 -42.45 26.60
CA SER A 418 73.57 -43.77 26.69
C SER A 418 72.07 -43.72 26.36
N LYS A 419 71.63 -44.57 25.41
CA LYS A 419 70.26 -44.71 24.90
C LYS A 419 70.01 -46.14 24.42
N GLU A 420 68.77 -46.59 24.53
CA GLU A 420 68.32 -47.90 24.05
C GLU A 420 68.30 -47.96 22.52
N ALA A 421 68.33 -49.16 21.94
CA ALA A 421 68.10 -49.30 20.50
C ALA A 421 66.64 -48.94 20.18
N PRO A 422 66.36 -48.34 19.00
CA PRO A 422 64.99 -48.02 18.59
C PRO A 422 64.02 -49.21 18.71
N GLU A 423 64.49 -50.42 18.41
CA GLU A 423 63.72 -51.67 18.48
C GLU A 423 63.30 -52.08 19.90
N ASP A 424 63.96 -51.53 20.93
CA ASP A 424 63.60 -51.78 22.32
C ASP A 424 62.56 -50.76 22.84
N ILE A 425 62.35 -49.65 22.12
CA ILE A 425 61.40 -48.58 22.46
C ILE A 425 60.25 -48.40 21.44
N GLU A 426 60.28 -49.13 20.32
CA GLU A 426 59.32 -49.03 19.21
C GLU A 426 57.86 -49.21 19.65
N GLY A 427 57.59 -50.13 20.59
CA GLY A 427 56.25 -50.32 21.16
C GLY A 427 55.72 -49.11 21.95
N GLN A 428 56.62 -48.33 22.57
CA GLN A 428 56.24 -47.09 23.27
C GLN A 428 55.91 -45.98 22.26
N ILE A 429 56.65 -45.91 21.15
CA ILE A 429 56.40 -44.95 20.06
C ILE A 429 55.04 -45.22 19.40
N SER A 430 54.73 -46.48 19.09
CA SER A 430 53.45 -46.87 18.51
C SER A 430 52.25 -46.57 19.43
N THR A 431 52.44 -46.73 20.75
CA THR A 431 51.41 -46.37 21.74
C THR A 431 51.18 -44.85 21.77
N VAL A 432 52.24 -44.04 21.67
CA VAL A 432 52.13 -42.58 21.60
C VAL A 432 51.43 -42.14 20.31
N GLU A 433 51.77 -42.74 19.15
CA GLU A 433 51.10 -42.46 17.88
C GLU A 433 49.61 -42.82 17.91
N SER A 434 49.25 -43.97 18.49
CA SER A 434 47.86 -44.40 18.63
C SER A 434 47.05 -43.44 19.50
N ASN A 435 47.60 -43.05 20.66
CA ASN A 435 46.96 -42.08 21.54
C ASN A 435 46.80 -40.70 20.88
N PHE A 436 47.77 -40.30 20.06
CA PHE A 436 47.68 -39.06 19.29
C PHE A 436 46.57 -39.12 18.24
N LYS A 437 46.51 -40.22 17.46
CA LYS A 437 45.48 -40.43 16.45
C LYS A 437 44.07 -40.42 17.07
N GLN A 438 43.89 -41.12 18.19
CA GLN A 438 42.61 -41.15 18.90
C GLN A 438 42.17 -39.75 19.39
N ARG A 439 43.12 -38.93 19.87
CA ARG A 439 42.84 -37.54 20.28
C ARG A 439 42.51 -36.64 19.09
N ALA A 440 43.20 -36.80 17.97
CA ALA A 440 42.92 -36.06 16.74
C ALA A 440 41.51 -36.38 16.20
N ASP A 441 41.14 -37.67 16.15
CA ASP A 441 39.82 -38.12 15.72
C ASP A 441 38.71 -37.56 16.64
N SER A 442 38.95 -37.55 17.96
CA SER A 442 38.02 -36.97 18.93
C SER A 442 37.84 -35.47 18.76
N LEU A 443 38.90 -34.74 18.39
CA LEU A 443 38.84 -33.30 18.16
C LEU A 443 38.08 -32.98 16.87
N GLU A 444 38.34 -33.72 15.79
CA GLU A 444 37.61 -33.59 14.52
C GLU A 444 36.11 -33.85 14.70
N ALA A 445 35.76 -34.89 15.46
CA ALA A 445 34.37 -35.19 15.80
C ALA A 445 33.72 -34.07 16.62
N GLY A 446 34.45 -33.47 17.57
CA GLY A 446 33.99 -32.32 18.34
C GLY A 446 33.73 -31.08 17.49
N VAL A 447 34.63 -30.76 16.56
CA VAL A 447 34.48 -29.63 15.62
C VAL A 447 33.31 -29.85 14.68
N SER A 448 33.12 -31.08 14.17
CA SER A 448 32.01 -31.42 13.30
C SER A 448 30.66 -31.26 14.00
N ARG A 449 30.53 -31.75 15.25
CA ARG A 449 29.32 -31.55 16.07
C ARG A 449 29.05 -30.08 16.37
N LEU A 450 30.08 -29.29 16.64
CA LEU A 450 29.93 -27.85 16.88
C LEU A 450 29.44 -27.14 15.61
N THR A 451 30.00 -27.50 14.45
CA THR A 451 29.61 -26.97 13.13
C THR A 451 28.14 -27.29 12.83
N GLU A 452 27.71 -28.52 13.08
CA GLU A 452 26.31 -28.92 12.87
C GLU A 452 25.35 -28.29 13.90
N GLY A 453 25.77 -28.16 15.16
CA GLY A 453 25.02 -27.46 16.21
C GLY A 453 24.85 -25.95 15.92
N LEU A 454 25.85 -25.31 15.33
CA LEU A 454 25.78 -23.95 14.83
C LEU A 454 24.83 -23.85 13.63
N ARG A 455 24.89 -24.79 12.70
CA ARG A 455 24.01 -24.84 11.52
C ARG A 455 22.53 -25.01 11.89
N THR A 456 22.24 -25.83 12.88
CA THR A 456 20.88 -26.06 13.42
C THR A 456 20.38 -24.94 14.32
N LYS A 457 21.25 -24.22 15.04
CA LYS A 457 20.84 -22.99 15.77
C LYS A 457 20.71 -21.78 14.87
N VAL A 458 21.43 -21.75 13.75
CA VAL A 458 21.27 -20.80 12.64
C VAL A 458 20.30 -21.40 11.61
N ASP A 459 19.20 -21.99 12.07
CA ASP A 459 18.14 -22.43 11.17
C ASP A 459 17.38 -21.20 10.67
N ILE A 460 17.91 -20.66 9.57
CA ILE A 460 17.42 -19.49 8.83
C ILE A 460 15.97 -19.68 8.39
N SER A 461 15.45 -20.92 8.37
CA SER A 461 14.06 -21.21 8.07
C SER A 461 13.09 -20.49 9.02
N SER A 462 13.34 -20.51 10.33
CA SER A 462 12.52 -19.79 11.31
C SER A 462 12.56 -18.27 11.10
N LEU A 463 13.74 -17.72 10.82
CA LEU A 463 13.93 -16.30 10.50
C LEU A 463 13.20 -15.89 9.22
N ASN A 464 13.27 -16.72 8.18
CA ASN A 464 12.61 -16.47 6.90
C ASN A 464 11.09 -16.55 7.06
N VAL A 465 10.59 -17.51 7.84
CA VAL A 465 9.15 -17.63 8.15
C VAL A 465 8.67 -16.40 8.92
N THR A 466 9.40 -15.95 9.94
CA THR A 466 9.05 -14.74 10.68
C THR A 466 9.12 -13.48 9.82
N ALA A 467 10.16 -13.33 8.99
CA ALA A 467 10.29 -12.19 8.08
C ALA A 467 9.17 -12.17 7.03
N GLU A 468 8.80 -13.33 6.49
CA GLU A 468 7.70 -13.44 5.53
C GLU A 468 6.36 -13.14 6.20
N ASN A 469 6.11 -13.64 7.42
CA ASN A 469 4.90 -13.31 8.17
C ASN A 469 4.78 -11.80 8.43
N ILE A 470 5.87 -11.14 8.84
CA ILE A 470 5.89 -9.67 9.03
C ILE A 470 5.60 -8.97 7.70
N ARG A 471 6.21 -9.41 6.60
CA ARG A 471 5.99 -8.84 5.26
C ARG A 471 4.53 -8.95 4.82
N GLN A 472 3.88 -10.09 5.08
CA GLN A 472 2.47 -10.30 4.80
C GLN A 472 1.56 -9.43 5.68
N SER A 473 1.86 -9.32 6.98
CA SER A 473 1.11 -8.45 7.90
C SER A 473 1.19 -6.97 7.48
N VAL A 474 2.39 -6.48 7.13
CA VAL A 474 2.57 -5.09 6.65
C VAL A 474 1.77 -4.86 5.36
N LYS A 475 1.81 -5.79 4.41
CA LYS A 475 1.05 -5.68 3.16
C LYS A 475 -0.46 -5.69 3.38
N SER A 476 -0.95 -6.48 4.33
CA SER A 476 -2.36 -6.48 4.73
C SER A 476 -2.77 -5.13 5.34
N LEU A 477 -1.93 -4.55 6.20
CA LEU A 477 -2.15 -3.24 6.81
C LEU A 477 -2.15 -2.10 5.77
N GLU A 478 -1.21 -2.14 4.83
CA GLU A 478 -1.15 -1.18 3.72
C GLU A 478 -2.43 -1.25 2.86
N THR A 479 -2.88 -2.46 2.55
CA THR A 479 -4.12 -2.69 1.78
C THR A 479 -5.37 -2.21 2.53
N ASP A 480 -5.50 -2.53 3.83
CA ASP A 480 -6.65 -2.10 4.65
C ASP A 480 -6.69 -0.56 4.80
N THR A 481 -5.52 0.06 4.99
CA THR A 481 -5.38 1.52 5.07
C THR A 481 -5.77 2.19 3.76
N GLN A 482 -5.28 1.67 2.62
CA GLN A 482 -5.63 2.19 1.31
C GLN A 482 -7.13 2.05 1.01
N ASN A 483 -7.74 0.92 1.36
CA ASN A 483 -9.17 0.70 1.19
C ASN A 483 -10.01 1.67 2.02
N LYS A 484 -9.66 1.88 3.29
CA LYS A 484 -10.33 2.87 4.16
C LYS A 484 -10.17 4.29 3.64
N LEU A 485 -8.98 4.65 3.14
CA LEU A 485 -8.74 5.97 2.56
C LEU A 485 -9.60 6.18 1.30
N ASN A 486 -9.63 5.19 0.41
CA ASN A 486 -10.46 5.24 -0.81
C ASN A 486 -11.96 5.34 -0.48
N GLN A 487 -12.42 4.63 0.56
CA GLN A 487 -13.81 4.71 1.03
C GLN A 487 -14.14 6.11 1.55
N LYS A 488 -13.27 6.70 2.37
CA LYS A 488 -13.47 8.07 2.89
C LYS A 488 -13.39 9.13 1.80
N LEU A 489 -12.47 8.98 0.85
CA LEU A 489 -12.36 9.89 -0.29
C LEU A 489 -13.63 9.81 -1.16
N SER A 490 -14.12 8.59 -1.44
CA SER A 490 -15.38 8.39 -2.17
C SER A 490 -16.57 9.02 -1.43
N GLN A 491 -16.60 8.93 -0.10
CA GLN A 491 -17.64 9.54 0.71
C GLN A 491 -17.55 11.08 0.71
N ALA A 492 -16.35 11.64 0.86
CA ALA A 492 -16.13 13.08 0.77
C ALA A 492 -16.46 13.64 -0.63
N GLU A 493 -16.07 12.93 -1.69
CA GLU A 493 -16.43 13.27 -3.07
C GLU A 493 -17.95 13.22 -3.28
N PHE A 494 -18.63 12.20 -2.74
CA PHE A 494 -20.08 12.12 -2.79
C PHE A 494 -20.74 13.27 -2.04
N GLU A 495 -20.26 13.63 -0.85
CA GLU A 495 -20.79 14.74 -0.05
C GLU A 495 -20.58 16.10 -0.72
N VAL A 496 -19.39 16.36 -1.29
CA VAL A 496 -19.10 17.57 -2.07
C VAL A 496 -20.00 17.64 -3.30
N ARG A 497 -20.16 16.52 -4.02
CA ARG A 497 -21.01 16.46 -5.21
C ARG A 497 -22.49 16.63 -4.86
N ALA A 498 -22.95 16.03 -3.75
CA ALA A 498 -24.30 16.24 -3.23
C ALA A 498 -24.53 17.68 -2.77
N GLY A 499 -23.51 18.34 -2.19
CA GLY A 499 -23.53 19.76 -1.86
C GLY A 499 -23.67 20.64 -3.10
N SER A 500 -22.86 20.38 -4.14
CA SER A 500 -22.97 21.08 -5.42
C SER A 500 -24.33 20.86 -6.09
N ILE A 501 -24.84 19.62 -6.13
CA ILE A 501 -26.17 19.32 -6.69
C ILE A 501 -27.28 20.05 -5.91
N ARG A 502 -27.22 20.09 -4.57
CA ARG A 502 -28.17 20.88 -3.77
C ARG A 502 -28.11 22.37 -4.13
N GLN A 503 -26.90 22.92 -4.30
CA GLN A 503 -26.73 24.31 -4.67
C GLN A 503 -27.20 24.60 -6.09
N GLU A 504 -27.00 23.66 -7.01
CA GLU A 504 -27.47 23.74 -8.40
C GLU A 504 -29.00 23.68 -8.46
N ILE A 505 -29.64 22.81 -7.67
CA ILE A 505 -31.10 22.76 -7.51
C ILE A 505 -31.62 24.08 -6.91
N LEU A 506 -30.97 24.59 -5.85
CA LEU A 506 -31.34 25.86 -5.23
C LEU A 506 -31.23 27.02 -6.24
N ASN A 507 -30.15 27.08 -7.01
CA ASN A 507 -29.96 28.10 -8.04
C ASN A 507 -30.97 27.96 -9.20
N ALA A 508 -31.21 26.74 -9.68
CA ALA A 508 -32.16 26.47 -10.77
C ALA A 508 -33.64 26.67 -10.37
N THR A 509 -33.96 26.58 -9.07
CA THR A 509 -35.30 26.83 -8.53
C THR A 509 -35.51 28.28 -8.08
N LYS A 510 -34.43 29.04 -7.83
CA LYS A 510 -34.46 30.46 -7.44
C LYS A 510 -35.21 31.34 -8.43
N ASP A 511 -35.08 31.07 -9.73
CA ASP A 511 -35.69 31.89 -10.80
C ASP A 511 -36.96 31.28 -11.39
N LYS A 512 -37.27 30.00 -11.11
CA LYS A 512 -38.44 29.28 -11.68
C LYS A 512 -39.64 29.16 -10.74
N ALA A 513 -39.52 29.63 -9.51
CA ALA A 513 -40.63 29.73 -8.54
C ALA A 513 -40.87 31.19 -8.14
N SER A 514 -40.87 32.09 -9.13
CA SER A 514 -41.39 33.44 -8.94
C SER A 514 -42.87 33.33 -8.59
N LYS A 515 -43.22 33.55 -7.31
CA LYS A 515 -44.60 33.68 -6.82
C LYS A 515 -45.44 34.62 -7.70
N SER A 516 -44.80 35.58 -8.39
CA SER A 516 -45.40 36.49 -9.35
C SER A 516 -45.96 35.77 -10.60
N GLU A 517 -45.26 34.81 -11.22
CA GLU A 517 -45.77 34.12 -12.42
C GLU A 517 -46.99 33.23 -12.11
N LEU A 518 -46.95 32.57 -10.96
CA LEU A 518 -48.06 31.75 -10.45
C LEU A 518 -49.29 32.60 -10.10
N THR A 519 -49.07 33.79 -9.54
CA THR A 519 -50.16 34.73 -9.21
C THR A 519 -50.80 35.31 -10.47
N GLN A 520 -49.98 35.69 -11.46
CA GLN A 520 -50.44 36.24 -12.74
C GLN A 520 -51.27 35.22 -13.54
N THR A 521 -50.86 33.95 -13.53
CA THR A 521 -51.59 32.86 -14.21
C THR A 521 -52.94 32.58 -13.53
N ALA A 522 -53.01 32.67 -12.20
CA ALA A 522 -54.26 32.48 -11.45
C ALA A 522 -55.25 33.63 -11.68
N GLU A 523 -54.77 34.87 -11.75
CA GLU A 523 -55.59 36.06 -12.05
C GLU A 523 -56.14 36.01 -13.49
N GLU A 524 -55.32 35.58 -14.46
CA GLU A 524 -55.76 35.43 -15.85
C GLU A 524 -56.81 34.32 -16.03
N LEU A 525 -56.69 33.22 -15.29
CA LEU A 525 -57.67 32.13 -15.29
C LEU A 525 -59.00 32.57 -14.66
N ALA A 526 -58.95 33.31 -13.55
CA ALA A 526 -60.14 33.87 -12.89
C ALA A 526 -60.89 34.85 -13.81
N SER A 527 -60.15 35.71 -14.53
CA SER A 527 -60.67 36.61 -15.56
C SER A 527 -61.41 35.87 -16.69
N ARG A 528 -60.79 34.80 -17.21
CA ARG A 528 -61.40 33.98 -18.28
C ARG A 528 -62.65 33.26 -17.82
N ILE A 529 -62.68 32.72 -16.60
CA ILE A 529 -63.86 32.04 -16.03
C ILE A 529 -65.01 33.03 -15.82
N ALA A 530 -64.74 34.24 -15.33
CA ALA A 530 -65.76 35.28 -15.17
C ALA A 530 -66.41 35.69 -16.51
N SER A 531 -65.63 35.70 -17.60
CA SER A 531 -66.16 36.03 -18.95
C SER A 531 -67.12 34.98 -19.52
N VAL A 532 -67.00 33.71 -19.10
CA VAL A 532 -67.82 32.59 -19.59
C VAL A 532 -69.17 32.51 -18.86
N GLN A 533 -69.24 32.97 -17.60
CA GLN A 533 -70.50 32.99 -16.83
C GLN A 533 -71.48 34.11 -17.25
N ALA A 534 -71.03 35.15 -17.97
CA ALA A 534 -71.86 36.31 -18.32
C ALA A 534 -72.78 36.11 -19.54
N SER A 535 -72.58 35.08 -20.37
CA SER A 535 -73.42 34.80 -21.54
C SER A 535 -74.29 33.56 -21.31
N GLY A 536 -75.62 33.72 -21.28
CA GLY A 536 -76.59 32.63 -21.09
C GLY A 536 -76.44 31.45 -22.06
N ARG A 537 -77.08 30.31 -21.73
CA ARG A 537 -77.02 29.08 -22.53
C ARG A 537 -77.82 29.23 -23.82
N ASN A 538 -77.18 29.15 -24.98
CA ASN A 538 -77.88 29.05 -26.26
C ASN A 538 -78.59 27.69 -26.39
N LEU A 539 -79.92 27.71 -26.56
CA LEU A 539 -80.77 26.53 -26.74
C LEU A 539 -80.91 26.09 -28.22
N PHE A 540 -80.52 26.93 -29.18
CA PHE A 540 -80.53 26.56 -30.60
C PHE A 540 -79.42 25.53 -30.91
N LEU A 541 -79.81 24.27 -31.03
CA LEU A 541 -78.97 23.18 -31.52
C LEU A 541 -78.57 23.38 -32.98
N ASN A 542 -77.32 23.04 -33.29
CA ASN A 542 -76.72 23.21 -34.62
C ASN A 542 -76.75 24.67 -35.13
N SER A 543 -76.61 25.65 -34.23
CA SER A 543 -76.52 27.09 -34.58
C SER A 543 -75.37 27.44 -35.52
N LEU A 544 -74.33 26.60 -35.59
CA LEU A 544 -73.23 26.75 -36.55
C LEU A 544 -73.47 26.03 -37.89
N PHE A 545 -74.65 25.41 -38.07
CA PHE A 545 -75.08 24.67 -39.24
C PHE A 545 -74.04 23.66 -39.77
N LYS A 546 -73.45 22.88 -38.85
CA LYS A 546 -72.45 21.85 -39.17
C LYS A 546 -73.10 20.54 -39.63
N GLN A 547 -74.35 20.28 -39.22
CA GLN A 547 -75.15 19.12 -39.64
C GLN A 547 -76.24 19.54 -40.63
N ASP A 548 -76.63 18.64 -41.53
CA ASP A 548 -77.72 18.83 -42.52
C ASP A 548 -79.06 19.22 -41.87
N ILE A 549 -79.87 20.05 -42.55
CA ILE A 549 -81.18 20.50 -42.02
C ILE A 549 -82.10 19.34 -41.64
N SER A 550 -82.04 18.22 -42.35
CA SER A 550 -82.85 17.01 -42.09
C SER A 550 -82.62 16.44 -40.69
N LYS A 551 -81.48 16.74 -40.07
CA LYS A 551 -81.11 16.30 -38.71
C LYS A 551 -81.39 17.35 -37.62
N THR A 552 -81.88 18.53 -38.00
CA THR A 552 -82.06 19.68 -37.08
C THR A 552 -83.48 19.91 -36.61
N GLY A 553 -84.46 19.18 -37.17
CA GLY A 553 -85.88 19.41 -36.90
C GLY A 553 -86.43 20.71 -37.51
N ILE A 554 -85.69 21.35 -38.43
CA ILE A 554 -86.20 22.48 -39.22
C ILE A 554 -87.16 21.97 -40.28
N TRP A 555 -88.39 22.46 -40.26
CA TRP A 555 -89.43 22.12 -41.24
C TRP A 555 -89.95 23.37 -41.94
N THR A 556 -90.35 23.23 -43.20
CA THR A 556 -90.93 24.31 -44.01
C THR A 556 -92.26 23.87 -44.63
N THR A 557 -93.13 24.84 -44.95
CA THR A 557 -94.34 24.60 -45.75
C THR A 557 -94.01 24.51 -47.24
N SER A 558 -94.94 24.02 -48.08
CA SER A 558 -94.71 23.76 -49.52
C SER A 558 -94.23 24.97 -50.33
N THR A 559 -94.48 26.17 -49.82
CA THR A 559 -94.09 27.45 -50.40
C THR A 559 -92.69 27.94 -50.02
N TYR A 560 -92.02 27.31 -49.03
CA TYR A 560 -90.68 27.65 -48.54
C TYR A 560 -89.71 26.50 -48.70
N THR A 561 -88.48 26.80 -49.11
CA THR A 561 -87.37 25.84 -49.19
C THR A 561 -86.25 26.29 -48.26
N ALA A 562 -85.83 25.43 -47.33
CA ALA A 562 -84.66 25.65 -46.49
C ALA A 562 -83.52 24.73 -46.96
N THR A 563 -82.29 25.23 -46.96
CA THR A 563 -81.05 24.47 -47.26
C THR A 563 -79.88 25.04 -46.45
N ILE A 564 -78.81 24.27 -46.29
CA ILE A 564 -77.56 24.82 -45.76
C ILE A 564 -76.76 25.36 -46.93
N ASP A 565 -76.46 26.66 -46.87
CA ASP A 565 -75.57 27.31 -47.82
C ASP A 565 -74.16 27.33 -47.23
N SER A 566 -73.28 26.54 -47.85
CA SER A 566 -71.87 26.44 -47.43
C SER A 566 -70.96 27.48 -48.08
N GLU A 567 -71.44 28.21 -49.09
CA GLU A 567 -70.69 29.25 -49.79
C GLU A 567 -70.83 30.59 -49.07
N SER A 568 -72.04 30.93 -48.63
CA SER A 568 -72.33 32.15 -47.89
C SER A 568 -71.91 32.01 -46.42
N LYS A 569 -70.60 32.13 -46.13
CA LYS A 569 -70.07 32.06 -44.75
C LYS A 569 -70.02 33.41 -44.05
N TYR A 570 -70.29 33.40 -42.75
CA TYR A 570 -70.05 34.56 -41.86
C TYR A 570 -69.35 34.09 -40.59
N LEU A 571 -68.24 34.74 -40.23
CA LEU A 571 -67.32 34.31 -39.17
C LEU A 571 -66.89 32.83 -39.29
N GLY A 572 -66.72 32.35 -40.54
CA GLY A 572 -66.32 30.97 -40.83
C GLY A 572 -67.45 29.92 -40.74
N HIS A 573 -68.69 30.32 -40.40
CA HIS A 573 -69.82 29.42 -40.24
C HIS A 573 -70.79 29.44 -41.44
N LYS A 574 -71.41 28.29 -41.73
CA LYS A 574 -72.39 28.13 -42.82
C LYS A 574 -73.70 28.84 -42.48
N ALA A 575 -74.52 29.15 -43.48
CA ALA A 575 -75.84 29.76 -43.28
C ALA A 575 -76.98 28.77 -43.45
N LEU A 576 -78.10 29.00 -42.76
CA LEU A 576 -79.41 28.48 -43.17
C LEU A 576 -79.98 29.42 -44.23
N LYS A 577 -80.05 28.95 -45.47
CA LYS A 577 -80.63 29.67 -46.60
C LYS A 577 -82.09 29.27 -46.77
N ILE A 578 -82.97 30.25 -46.74
CA ILE A 578 -84.41 30.04 -46.88
C ILE A 578 -84.90 30.83 -48.07
N ILE A 579 -85.46 30.14 -49.04
CA ILE A 579 -86.10 30.72 -50.23
C ILE A 579 -87.61 30.66 -49.99
N GLY A 580 -88.25 31.83 -49.88
CA GLY A 580 -89.68 31.93 -49.68
C GLY A 580 -90.40 32.57 -50.87
N LEU A 581 -91.51 31.97 -51.27
CA LEU A 581 -92.42 32.53 -52.29
C LEU A 581 -93.47 33.47 -51.66
N ASN A 582 -94.18 34.23 -52.50
CA ASN A 582 -95.21 35.15 -52.04
C ASN A 582 -96.34 34.39 -51.31
N PRO A 583 -96.69 34.77 -50.06
CA PRO A 583 -97.66 34.05 -49.23
C PRO A 583 -99.13 34.17 -49.68
N SER A 584 -99.48 35.11 -50.55
CA SER A 584 -100.89 35.38 -50.91
C SER A 584 -101.55 34.19 -51.63
N GLY A 585 -102.58 33.60 -51.00
CA GLY A 585 -103.49 32.62 -51.61
C GLY A 585 -103.03 31.15 -51.60
N ARG A 586 -101.90 30.81 -50.95
CA ARG A 586 -101.38 29.42 -50.83
C ARG A 586 -101.24 28.98 -49.37
N ASP A 587 -101.16 27.66 -49.14
CA ASP A 587 -101.00 27.03 -47.80
C ASP A 587 -102.00 27.56 -46.73
N GLY A 588 -103.26 27.78 -47.11
CA GLY A 588 -104.29 28.32 -46.20
C GLY A 588 -103.96 29.71 -45.62
N GLY A 589 -103.06 30.46 -46.26
CA GLY A 589 -102.59 31.76 -45.80
C GLY A 589 -101.53 31.73 -44.68
N ASN A 590 -100.91 30.57 -44.40
CA ASN A 590 -99.97 30.42 -43.28
C ASN A 590 -98.64 29.72 -43.63
N PRO A 591 -97.86 30.24 -44.58
CA PRO A 591 -96.53 29.70 -44.84
C PRO A 591 -95.58 30.02 -43.68
N LYS A 592 -94.71 29.08 -43.32
CA LYS A 592 -93.79 29.21 -42.18
C LYS A 592 -92.58 28.27 -42.27
N VAL A 593 -91.50 28.71 -41.66
CA VAL A 593 -90.38 27.88 -41.23
C VAL A 593 -90.55 27.61 -39.74
N THR A 594 -90.22 26.40 -39.34
CA THR A 594 -90.50 25.87 -38.01
C THR A 594 -89.23 25.25 -37.43
N TYR A 595 -88.86 25.61 -36.21
CA TYR A 595 -87.70 25.04 -35.50
C TYR A 595 -87.98 24.78 -34.00
N PRO A 596 -87.87 23.54 -33.52
CA PRO A 596 -88.00 23.21 -32.09
C PRO A 596 -86.70 23.54 -31.33
N ALA A 597 -86.73 24.58 -30.50
CA ALA A 597 -85.54 25.13 -29.86
C ALA A 597 -85.11 24.46 -28.55
N LEU A 598 -85.86 23.49 -28.01
CA LEU A 598 -85.41 22.73 -26.83
C LEU A 598 -84.74 21.42 -27.25
N GLY A 599 -83.40 21.44 -27.23
CA GLY A 599 -82.53 20.32 -27.56
C GLY A 599 -82.58 19.09 -26.65
N GLN A 600 -83.64 18.90 -25.86
CA GLN A 600 -83.77 17.75 -24.97
C GLN A 600 -84.82 16.71 -25.40
N PHE A 601 -85.70 17.01 -26.36
CA PHE A 601 -86.70 16.01 -26.78
C PHE A 601 -87.09 15.98 -28.27
N GLY A 602 -86.56 16.87 -29.13
CA GLY A 602 -86.87 16.88 -30.58
C GLY A 602 -88.37 16.94 -30.91
N LYS A 603 -89.21 17.31 -29.94
CA LYS A 603 -90.67 17.34 -29.99
C LYS A 603 -91.15 18.73 -29.61
N VAL A 604 -92.22 19.16 -30.27
CA VAL A 604 -92.95 20.39 -29.97
C VAL A 604 -93.83 20.12 -28.76
N ILE A 605 -93.67 20.89 -27.69
CA ILE A 605 -94.37 20.68 -26.42
C ILE A 605 -95.37 21.83 -26.18
N PRO A 606 -96.68 21.57 -26.20
CA PRO A 606 -97.70 22.54 -25.79
C PRO A 606 -97.44 23.10 -24.39
N GLY A 607 -97.46 24.42 -24.26
CA GLY A 607 -97.23 25.18 -23.02
C GLY A 607 -95.77 25.37 -22.62
N SER A 608 -94.78 24.86 -23.37
CA SER A 608 -93.37 24.85 -22.93
C SER A 608 -92.68 26.21 -22.84
N THR A 609 -93.23 27.26 -23.45
CA THR A 609 -92.74 28.64 -23.33
C THR A 609 -93.77 29.53 -22.63
N THR A 610 -94.73 28.95 -21.92
CA THR A 610 -95.76 29.70 -21.18
C THR A 610 -95.09 30.64 -20.19
N ASN A 611 -95.50 31.91 -20.18
CA ASN A 611 -95.04 32.90 -19.21
C ASN A 611 -93.50 33.10 -19.19
N GLN A 612 -92.80 32.86 -20.32
CA GLN A 612 -91.37 33.09 -20.46
C GLN A 612 -91.06 34.31 -21.35
N ASP A 613 -90.02 35.05 -20.97
CA ASP A 613 -89.34 36.01 -21.84
C ASP A 613 -88.31 35.26 -22.68
N VAL A 614 -88.46 35.32 -24.02
CA VAL A 614 -87.59 34.60 -24.94
C VAL A 614 -86.87 35.58 -25.84
N THR A 615 -85.56 35.42 -25.98
CA THR A 615 -84.74 36.22 -26.88
C THR A 615 -84.13 35.34 -27.97
N ILE A 616 -84.48 35.63 -29.23
CA ILE A 616 -83.91 34.95 -30.38
C ILE A 616 -83.00 35.94 -31.09
N SER A 617 -81.69 35.71 -31.06
CA SER A 617 -80.73 36.58 -31.74
C SER A 617 -79.98 35.84 -32.84
N PHE A 618 -79.77 36.47 -33.98
CA PHE A 618 -79.10 35.83 -35.11
C PHE A 618 -78.47 36.87 -36.03
N TYR A 619 -77.46 36.46 -36.78
CA TYR A 619 -76.98 37.27 -37.90
C TYR A 619 -77.77 36.90 -39.15
N ALA A 620 -78.21 37.87 -39.94
CA ALA A 620 -78.95 37.59 -41.17
C ALA A 620 -78.73 38.62 -42.28
N LYS A 621 -79.04 38.22 -43.51
CA LYS A 621 -79.22 39.11 -44.66
C LYS A 621 -80.35 38.61 -45.55
N ALA A 622 -80.91 39.50 -46.37
CA ALA A 622 -81.91 39.20 -47.40
C ALA A 622 -81.35 39.45 -48.80
N ASN A 623 -81.94 38.85 -49.84
CA ASN A 623 -81.58 39.14 -51.24
C ASN A 623 -82.09 40.50 -51.72
N LYS A 624 -83.10 41.08 -51.06
CA LYS A 624 -83.62 42.43 -51.30
C LYS A 624 -84.08 43.06 -50.00
N ASN A 625 -84.06 44.40 -49.93
CA ASN A 625 -84.54 45.13 -48.77
C ASN A 625 -86.07 45.01 -48.60
N GLY A 626 -86.54 45.17 -47.36
CA GLY A 626 -87.97 45.18 -47.04
C GLY A 626 -88.59 43.81 -46.79
N ILE A 627 -87.81 42.71 -46.82
CA ILE A 627 -88.26 41.40 -46.33
C ILE A 627 -88.36 41.47 -44.81
N MET A 628 -89.58 41.33 -44.30
CA MET A 628 -89.88 41.34 -42.87
C MET A 628 -90.05 39.90 -42.39
N LEU A 629 -89.20 39.49 -41.45
CA LEU A 629 -89.29 38.22 -40.75
C LEU A 629 -90.19 38.40 -39.52
N ARG A 630 -91.35 37.73 -39.54
CA ARG A 630 -92.31 37.72 -38.44
C ARG A 630 -92.11 36.45 -37.64
N SER A 631 -91.93 36.55 -36.33
CA SER A 631 -91.63 35.41 -35.44
C SER A 631 -92.72 35.20 -34.41
N ARG A 632 -92.90 33.95 -33.96
CA ARG A 632 -93.78 33.56 -32.86
C ARG A 632 -93.34 32.24 -32.21
N LEU A 633 -93.92 31.93 -31.05
CA LEU A 633 -93.73 30.68 -30.30
C LEU A 633 -95.05 29.91 -30.19
N GLY A 634 -95.22 28.90 -31.03
CA GLY A 634 -96.46 28.13 -31.14
C GLY A 634 -97.61 28.89 -31.81
N ASN A 635 -98.85 28.47 -31.53
CA ASN A 635 -100.03 28.93 -32.25
C ASN A 635 -100.68 30.22 -31.71
N ILE A 636 -99.87 31.19 -31.27
CA ILE A 636 -100.31 32.44 -30.64
C ILE A 636 -100.51 33.62 -31.62
N GLY A 637 -100.52 33.34 -32.93
CA GLY A 637 -100.47 34.35 -33.98
C GLY A 637 -99.14 35.13 -34.05
N TYR A 638 -98.98 35.98 -35.07
CA TYR A 638 -97.85 36.91 -35.17
C TYR A 638 -98.22 38.26 -34.52
N LYS A 639 -97.33 38.81 -33.69
CA LYS A 639 -97.53 40.06 -32.92
C LYS A 639 -96.51 41.14 -33.34
N THR A 640 -96.49 42.28 -32.65
CA THR A 640 -95.65 43.44 -32.94
C THR A 640 -94.19 43.25 -32.52
N GLY A 641 -93.35 42.63 -33.35
CA GLY A 641 -91.93 42.39 -33.03
C GLY A 641 -91.16 41.77 -34.19
N ASN A 642 -91.54 42.17 -35.40
CA ASN A 642 -90.99 41.66 -36.64
C ASN A 642 -89.68 42.37 -36.97
N VAL A 643 -88.73 41.68 -37.58
CA VAL A 643 -87.45 42.27 -37.99
C VAL A 643 -87.41 42.45 -39.50
N THR A 644 -87.18 43.68 -39.96
CA THR A 644 -87.00 43.99 -41.38
C THR A 644 -85.54 43.79 -41.74
N LEU A 645 -85.26 42.81 -42.60
CA LEU A 645 -83.92 42.43 -42.99
C LEU A 645 -83.35 43.36 -44.07
N SER A 646 -82.06 43.67 -43.95
CA SER A 646 -81.27 44.35 -44.99
C SER A 646 -80.55 43.38 -45.91
N THR A 647 -80.05 43.88 -47.04
CA THR A 647 -79.13 43.14 -47.93
C THR A 647 -77.74 42.91 -47.33
N GLU A 648 -77.35 43.67 -46.30
CA GLU A 648 -76.13 43.47 -45.51
C GLU A 648 -76.32 42.47 -44.36
N ILE A 649 -75.24 41.79 -43.97
CA ILE A 649 -75.24 40.92 -42.78
C ILE A 649 -75.26 41.79 -41.53
N LYS A 650 -76.34 41.71 -40.75
CA LYS A 650 -76.49 42.41 -39.47
C LYS A 650 -76.95 41.46 -38.38
N ARG A 651 -76.71 41.83 -37.12
CA ARG A 651 -77.29 41.12 -35.97
C ARG A 651 -78.72 41.62 -35.76
N TYR A 652 -79.66 40.69 -35.75
CA TYR A 652 -81.05 40.93 -35.42
C TYR A 652 -81.38 40.25 -34.10
N VAL A 653 -82.29 40.88 -33.35
CA VAL A 653 -82.80 40.35 -32.09
C VAL A 653 -84.31 40.42 -32.16
N VAL A 654 -84.95 39.27 -31.98
CA VAL A 654 -86.38 39.13 -31.78
C VAL A 654 -86.59 38.88 -30.30
N HIS A 655 -87.28 39.80 -29.64
CA HIS A 655 -87.66 39.64 -28.24
C HIS A 655 -89.15 39.31 -28.17
N ILE A 656 -89.48 38.15 -27.59
CA ILE A 656 -90.85 37.68 -27.38
C ILE A 656 -91.10 37.79 -25.87
N PRO A 657 -91.76 38.86 -25.42
CA PRO A 657 -91.92 39.10 -24.00
C PRO A 657 -92.92 38.12 -23.39
N LYS A 658 -92.82 37.93 -22.07
CA LYS A 658 -93.74 37.11 -21.25
C LYS A 658 -95.21 37.40 -21.53
N GLY A 659 -95.56 38.66 -21.76
CA GLY A 659 -96.92 39.11 -22.08
C GLY A 659 -97.51 38.51 -23.38
N TRP A 660 -96.68 37.94 -24.25
CA TRP A 660 -97.12 37.29 -25.48
C TRP A 660 -97.38 35.80 -25.30
N THR A 661 -96.80 35.21 -24.26
CA THR A 661 -96.86 33.78 -23.93
C THR A 661 -97.76 33.49 -22.72
N ASN A 662 -98.57 34.45 -22.27
CA ASN A 662 -99.58 34.38 -21.19
C ASN A 662 -100.26 33.00 -21.12
N GLU A 663 -100.24 32.32 -19.96
CA GLU A 663 -100.94 31.06 -19.55
C GLU A 663 -101.64 30.21 -20.64
N SER A 664 -101.02 30.09 -21.81
CA SER A 664 -101.66 29.55 -23.00
C SER A 664 -101.00 28.25 -23.36
N LYS A 665 -101.81 27.19 -23.32
CA LYS A 665 -101.43 25.86 -23.82
C LYS A 665 -101.06 25.85 -25.31
N GLN A 666 -101.31 26.95 -26.04
CA GLN A 666 -100.97 27.08 -27.45
C GLN A 666 -99.54 27.60 -27.70
N THR A 667 -98.84 28.10 -26.67
CA THR A 667 -97.42 28.46 -26.78
C THR A 667 -96.56 27.20 -26.84
N THR A 668 -95.46 27.22 -27.57
CA THR A 668 -94.56 26.07 -27.67
C THR A 668 -93.11 26.53 -27.78
N ASN A 669 -92.18 25.62 -27.47
CA ASN A 669 -90.74 25.73 -27.67
C ASN A 669 -90.31 25.78 -29.15
N GLU A 670 -91.25 26.05 -30.04
CA GLU A 670 -91.05 26.05 -31.47
C GLU A 670 -90.95 27.49 -31.93
N TRP A 671 -89.80 27.87 -32.47
CA TRP A 671 -89.67 29.11 -33.22
C TRP A 671 -90.33 28.92 -34.58
N LEU A 672 -91.45 29.60 -34.79
CA LEU A 672 -92.08 29.71 -36.10
C LEU A 672 -91.88 31.10 -36.66
N PHE A 673 -91.49 31.17 -37.93
CA PHE A 673 -91.37 32.45 -38.60
C PHE A 673 -91.75 32.40 -40.08
N ASN A 674 -92.13 33.55 -40.61
CA ASN A 674 -92.43 33.72 -42.03
C ASN A 674 -92.06 35.10 -42.56
N PHE A 675 -92.21 35.26 -43.87
CA PHE A 675 -91.94 36.48 -44.60
C PHE A 675 -93.24 37.16 -45.03
N ASN A 676 -93.20 38.49 -45.17
CA ASN A 676 -94.30 39.30 -45.71
C ASN A 676 -94.39 39.26 -47.25
N GLN A 677 -93.31 38.89 -47.93
CA GLN A 677 -93.22 38.87 -49.40
C GLN A 677 -92.24 37.78 -49.87
N GLU A 678 -92.18 37.54 -51.18
CA GLU A 678 -91.19 36.62 -51.76
C GLU A 678 -89.74 37.12 -51.57
N GLY A 679 -88.80 36.20 -51.41
CA GLY A 679 -87.37 36.48 -51.38
C GLY A 679 -86.55 35.39 -50.71
N THR A 680 -85.24 35.61 -50.62
CA THR A 680 -84.29 34.67 -50.01
C THR A 680 -83.59 35.32 -48.83
N ILE A 681 -83.48 34.60 -47.72
CA ILE A 681 -82.76 35.04 -46.53
C ILE A 681 -81.68 34.03 -46.14
N TRP A 682 -80.62 34.52 -45.51
CA TRP A 682 -79.59 33.70 -44.89
C TRP A 682 -79.51 34.05 -43.41
N ILE A 683 -79.49 33.01 -42.56
CA ILE A 683 -79.38 33.14 -41.10
C ILE A 683 -78.11 32.41 -40.65
N TRP A 684 -77.30 33.07 -39.81
CA TRP A 684 -76.10 32.52 -39.18
C TRP A 684 -76.17 32.61 -37.66
N MET A 685 -75.63 31.59 -36.99
CA MET A 685 -75.44 31.56 -35.54
C MET A 685 -76.68 31.99 -34.75
N PRO A 686 -77.88 31.43 -35.04
CA PRO A 686 -79.04 31.73 -34.22
C PRO A 686 -78.80 31.28 -32.78
N LYS A 687 -79.20 32.14 -31.87
CA LYS A 687 -79.27 31.90 -30.45
C LYS A 687 -80.71 31.97 -30.02
N PHE A 688 -81.13 30.99 -29.24
CA PHE A 688 -82.42 30.96 -28.59
C PHE A 688 -82.14 30.93 -27.09
N GLU A 689 -82.43 32.03 -26.40
CA GLU A 689 -82.09 32.27 -24.99
C GLU A 689 -83.34 32.51 -24.15
#